data_AF-A0A2H6H812-F1
#
_entry.id   AF-A0A2H6H812-F1
#
_cell.length_a   1.000
_cell.length_b   1.000
_cell.length_c   1.000
_cell.angle_alpha   90.00
_cell.angle_beta   90.00
_cell.angle_gamma   90.00
#
_symmetry.space_group_name_H-M   'P 1'
#
loop_
_entity.id
_entity.type
_entity.pdbx_description
1 polymer ?
#
loop_
_entity_poly.entity_id
_entity_poly.type
_entity_poly.pdbx_seq_one_letter_code
_entity_poly.pdbx_strand_id
1 'polypeptide(L)'
;MGKYDAWRPFFRELDKGGAVPLDVLEAALGAPLPPVAHKEAAFWANTACASSAWKEYGWYAHPRLREGVVVFDHSPGLRGRPRKNEALRIGEERRQDSVLHKPKIEACPPRKERLVLVGCVAQKQARPAPAKDLYTSTLWNKRRRYAESTGQRWGILSAEYGLVDADTIIEPYDRYMGSQPKDYRVQWSRATADQVIRRCRELGFRTVEVHAGAAYLENGLIEQLNRADIRVFWPLKGMRIGEQLSWYGRAVGGTEPRQASVAVRRPPAQPARPEAPRLVSLQLIGAFDYRWPNAVEHFDYGWEGDVEFEGRRVRVRHGVGHRVVYSADRIHTVTWLDGSPTVEGVAADDYEESKALLSLVKRDDGSMVREPGDVPAGYRSFTIVDHRSEIDERYSRRGLAVKIRVDDVPAWAHHALLRRSVGRTAENPTRVASAVRSRDRNVDRPRTSPGPYQPLGSEVKAAVARRLIEFGESEAAGLLAGADPQFTPDAEANAFLLSDPFAFLIAVICDYQIKAERAWETPYLLAQRLGHLDPERILAEPGRVFQAFEQRPALHRYVHTVPEYILKATRIVVDRFGGDAAQIWADHPSAAQLQRRLREFPGISQKKAAMAVEMLERDFNIPITDMQGSDVALDVHVRRVFLRTGLAERDDVQHIIDAARALNPQRPSALDPPAWIVGRTWCRPRNPNCAECALGDVCPKLIERGDAVRGA
;
A
#
# COMPACT_ATOMS: atom_id res chain seq x y z
N MET A 1 -0.21 16.18 -25.34
CA MET A 1 -0.47 17.50 -24.74
C MET A 1 -0.85 17.28 -23.28
N GLY A 2 -0.21 17.98 -22.36
CA GLY A 2 -0.63 18.03 -20.97
C GLY A 2 -2.00 18.69 -20.88
N LYS A 3 -2.78 18.28 -19.87
CA LYS A 3 -4.17 18.73 -19.62
C LYS A 3 -4.33 20.27 -19.52
N TYR A 4 -3.24 21.02 -19.37
CA TYR A 4 -3.21 22.48 -19.19
C TYR A 4 -2.32 23.19 -20.23
N ASP A 5 -1.94 22.54 -21.33
CA ASP A 5 -1.10 23.16 -22.37
C ASP A 5 -1.78 24.38 -23.02
N ALA A 6 -3.12 24.42 -23.02
CA ALA A 6 -3.93 25.55 -23.50
C ALA A 6 -3.70 26.85 -22.71
N TRP A 7 -3.10 26.77 -21.52
CA TRP A 7 -2.85 27.91 -20.64
C TRP A 7 -1.53 28.62 -20.92
N ARG A 8 -0.62 27.92 -21.61
CA ARG A 8 0.74 28.42 -21.89
C ARG A 8 0.79 29.66 -22.79
N PRO A 9 -0.08 29.81 -23.81
CA PRO A 9 -0.13 31.03 -24.61
C PRO A 9 -0.55 32.24 -23.77
N PHE A 10 -1.56 32.09 -22.92
CA PHE A 10 -2.05 33.16 -22.05
C PHE A 10 -0.95 33.72 -21.14
N PHE A 11 -0.22 32.87 -20.41
CA PHE A 11 0.85 33.33 -19.51
C PHE A 11 2.13 33.80 -20.22
N ARG A 12 2.27 33.48 -21.51
CA ARG A 12 3.34 34.02 -22.35
C ARG A 12 3.07 35.46 -22.77
N GLU A 13 1.80 35.80 -22.97
CA GLU A 13 1.33 37.13 -23.41
C GLU A 13 0.87 38.01 -22.23
N LEU A 14 0.88 37.49 -21.00
CA LEU A 14 0.56 38.25 -19.81
C LEU A 14 1.71 39.23 -19.51
N ASP A 15 1.50 40.52 -19.71
CA ASP A 15 2.56 41.53 -19.61
C ASP A 15 2.78 42.08 -18.18
N LYS A 16 1.75 42.04 -17.32
CA LYS A 16 1.80 42.59 -15.96
C LYS A 16 1.05 41.71 -14.96
N GLY A 17 1.63 41.59 -13.77
CA GLY A 17 0.97 40.93 -12.65
C GLY A 17 -0.21 41.72 -12.12
N GLY A 18 -1.20 41.01 -11.61
CA GLY A 18 -2.45 41.59 -11.15
C GLY A 18 -3.55 40.56 -10.94
N ALA A 19 -4.68 41.03 -10.40
CA ALA A 19 -5.89 40.24 -10.25
C ALA A 19 -6.52 39.99 -11.62
N VAL A 20 -6.58 38.72 -12.03
CA VAL A 20 -7.28 38.29 -13.25
C VAL A 20 -8.58 37.60 -12.86
N PRO A 21 -9.74 38.10 -13.29
CA PRO A 21 -11.03 37.43 -13.10
C PRO A 21 -11.09 36.04 -13.75
N LEU A 22 -11.80 35.10 -13.12
CA LEU A 22 -11.91 33.72 -13.59
C LEU A 22 -12.60 33.60 -14.96
N ASP A 23 -13.57 34.46 -15.25
CA ASP A 23 -14.29 34.54 -16.54
C ASP A 23 -13.39 35.06 -17.67
N VAL A 24 -12.49 36.01 -17.37
CA VAL A 24 -11.46 36.48 -18.30
C VAL A 24 -10.46 35.36 -18.64
N LEU A 25 -10.10 34.54 -17.66
CA LEU A 25 -9.28 33.34 -17.88
C LEU A 25 -10.00 32.32 -18.78
N GLU A 26 -11.29 32.06 -18.54
CA GLU A 26 -12.10 31.15 -19.37
C GLU A 26 -12.21 31.63 -20.83
N ALA A 27 -12.44 32.93 -21.03
CA ALA A 27 -12.50 33.54 -22.35
C ALA A 27 -11.17 33.42 -23.10
N ALA A 28 -10.05 33.66 -22.41
CA ALA A 28 -8.71 33.56 -23.00
C ALA A 28 -8.30 32.11 -23.32
N LEU A 29 -8.77 31.14 -22.55
CA LEU A 29 -8.51 29.71 -22.75
C LEU A 29 -9.43 29.06 -23.79
N GLY A 30 -10.52 29.73 -24.17
CA GLY A 30 -11.53 29.22 -25.10
C GLY A 30 -12.30 28.00 -24.58
N ALA A 31 -12.27 27.76 -23.26
CA ALA A 31 -12.91 26.63 -22.60
C ALA A 31 -13.20 26.97 -21.12
N PRO A 32 -14.31 26.47 -20.54
CA PRO A 32 -14.63 26.70 -19.14
C PRO A 32 -13.59 26.05 -18.22
N LEU A 33 -13.35 26.67 -17.07
CA LEU A 33 -12.45 26.15 -16.06
C LEU A 33 -13.07 24.92 -15.39
N PRO A 34 -12.25 23.97 -14.91
CA PRO A 34 -12.77 22.85 -14.14
C PRO A 34 -13.53 23.34 -12.89
N PRO A 35 -14.62 22.70 -12.46
CA PRO A 35 -15.40 23.13 -11.29
C PRO A 35 -14.58 23.33 -10.01
N VAL A 36 -13.48 22.57 -9.88
CA VAL A 36 -12.51 22.64 -8.77
C VAL A 36 -11.73 23.96 -8.77
N ALA A 37 -11.47 24.56 -9.94
CA ALA A 37 -10.76 25.84 -10.07
C ALA A 37 -11.54 27.02 -9.46
N HIS A 38 -12.87 26.94 -9.40
CA HIS A 38 -13.72 27.96 -8.79
C HIS A 38 -13.87 27.80 -7.26
N LYS A 39 -13.57 26.62 -6.72
CA LYS A 39 -13.90 26.27 -5.33
C LYS A 39 -12.67 26.01 -4.45
N GLU A 40 -11.56 25.56 -5.03
CA GLU A 40 -10.40 25.08 -4.27
C GLU A 40 -9.14 25.88 -4.59
N ALA A 41 -8.60 26.58 -3.58
CA ALA A 41 -7.34 27.30 -3.71
C ALA A 41 -6.16 26.37 -4.07
N ALA A 42 -6.25 25.09 -3.70
CA ALA A 42 -5.26 24.07 -4.03
C ALA A 42 -5.09 23.86 -5.55
N PHE A 43 -6.11 24.15 -6.37
CA PHE A 43 -5.99 24.08 -7.83
C PHE A 43 -4.99 25.09 -8.39
N TRP A 44 -4.98 26.30 -7.81
CA TRP A 44 -4.09 27.40 -8.18
C TRP A 44 -2.76 27.39 -7.42
N ALA A 45 -2.61 26.47 -6.46
CA ALA A 45 -1.39 26.35 -5.70
C ALA A 45 -0.21 26.11 -6.63
N ASN A 46 0.89 26.79 -6.35
CA ASN A 46 2.14 26.66 -7.08
C ASN A 46 2.74 25.24 -7.00
N THR A 47 2.17 24.31 -6.23
CA THR A 47 2.56 22.90 -6.17
C THR A 47 1.61 21.97 -6.96
N ALA A 48 0.52 22.49 -7.51
CA ALA A 48 -0.47 21.71 -8.25
C ALA A 48 0.02 21.34 -9.65
N CYS A 49 -0.52 20.25 -10.22
CA CYS A 49 -0.18 19.80 -11.58
C CYS A 49 -0.48 20.85 -12.66
N ALA A 50 -1.51 21.69 -12.45
CA ALA A 50 -1.87 22.79 -13.35
C ALA A 50 -0.85 23.95 -13.33
N SER A 51 -0.08 24.10 -12.24
CA SER A 51 0.79 25.26 -12.03
C SER A 51 2.01 25.34 -12.95
N SER A 52 2.34 24.22 -13.61
CA SER A 52 3.40 24.19 -14.63
C SER A 52 3.18 25.20 -15.76
N ALA A 53 1.93 25.53 -16.09
CA ALA A 53 1.63 26.43 -17.22
C ALA A 53 2.00 27.90 -16.97
N TRP A 54 1.89 28.40 -15.73
CA TRP A 54 2.24 29.78 -15.39
C TRP A 54 3.64 29.90 -14.79
N LYS A 55 4.08 28.90 -14.02
CA LYS A 55 5.44 28.85 -13.45
C LYS A 55 6.55 28.82 -14.48
N GLU A 56 6.31 28.16 -15.62
CA GLU A 56 7.30 28.10 -16.69
C GLU A 56 7.64 29.49 -17.24
N TYR A 57 6.70 30.44 -17.13
CA TYR A 57 6.88 31.84 -17.53
C TYR A 57 7.11 32.76 -16.32
N GLY A 58 7.48 32.21 -15.15
CA GLY A 58 7.87 33.00 -13.97
C GLY A 58 6.70 33.58 -13.16
N TRP A 59 5.47 33.14 -13.42
CA TRP A 59 4.28 33.57 -12.71
C TRP A 59 3.96 32.68 -11.52
N TYR A 60 3.40 33.29 -10.47
CA TYR A 60 2.92 32.64 -9.26
C TYR A 60 1.48 33.05 -9.02
N ALA A 61 0.60 32.07 -8.79
CA ALA A 61 -0.82 32.31 -8.61
C ALA A 61 -1.21 32.36 -7.13
N HIS A 62 -2.01 33.35 -6.77
CA HIS A 62 -2.57 33.60 -5.45
C HIS A 62 -4.09 33.74 -5.58
N PRO A 63 -4.86 32.66 -5.37
CA PRO A 63 -6.30 32.66 -5.63
C PRO A 63 -7.07 33.43 -4.56
N ARG A 64 -7.98 34.33 -4.98
CA ARG A 64 -8.99 34.99 -4.14
C ARG A 64 -10.38 34.59 -4.60
N LEU A 65 -10.70 33.29 -4.45
CA LEU A 65 -11.89 32.68 -5.06
C LEU A 65 -13.23 33.28 -4.58
N ARG A 66 -13.28 33.87 -3.37
CA ARG A 66 -14.48 34.59 -2.88
C ARG A 66 -14.75 35.89 -3.66
N GLU A 67 -13.72 36.48 -4.24
CA GLU A 67 -13.78 37.68 -5.08
C GLU A 67 -13.87 37.31 -6.58
N GLY A 68 -13.83 36.01 -6.92
CA GLY A 68 -13.87 35.54 -8.30
C GLY A 68 -12.59 35.81 -9.12
N VAL A 69 -11.47 36.10 -8.46
CA VAL A 69 -10.21 36.48 -9.11
C VAL A 69 -9.03 35.61 -8.66
N VAL A 70 -8.01 35.53 -9.51
CA VAL A 70 -6.70 34.96 -9.18
C VAL A 70 -5.64 36.03 -9.42
N VAL A 71 -4.86 36.33 -8.40
CA VAL A 71 -3.76 37.29 -8.51
C VAL A 71 -2.53 36.56 -9.00
N PHE A 72 -1.93 37.06 -10.09
CA PHE A 72 -0.66 36.54 -10.60
C PHE A 72 0.47 37.52 -10.35
N ASP A 73 1.52 37.05 -9.67
CA ASP A 73 2.74 37.80 -9.41
C ASP A 73 3.89 37.24 -10.23
N HIS A 74 4.67 38.12 -10.87
CA HIS A 74 5.84 37.73 -11.64
C HIS A 74 7.10 37.90 -10.80
N SER A 75 7.90 36.85 -10.63
CA SER A 75 9.15 36.93 -9.88
C SER A 75 10.35 36.70 -10.82
N PRO A 76 11.06 37.75 -11.25
CA PRO A 76 12.19 37.64 -12.16
C PRO A 76 13.46 37.25 -11.38
N GLY A 77 13.54 36.02 -10.88
CA GLY A 77 14.65 35.61 -10.03
C GLY A 77 14.87 34.11 -9.97
N LEU A 78 15.40 33.51 -11.06
CA LEU A 78 16.17 32.26 -11.09
C LEU A 78 16.61 31.98 -12.55
N ARG A 79 17.53 32.78 -13.10
CA ARG A 79 18.22 32.47 -14.37
C ARG A 79 19.51 31.68 -14.09
N GLY A 80 19.54 30.41 -14.48
CA GLY A 80 20.80 29.68 -14.74
C GLY A 80 21.38 30.07 -16.10
N ARG A 81 22.71 30.23 -16.15
CA ARG A 81 23.56 30.74 -17.27
C ARG A 81 23.26 30.22 -18.70
N PRO A 82 23.66 31.00 -19.75
CA PRO A 82 23.33 30.76 -21.15
C PRO A 82 24.22 29.70 -21.81
N ARG A 83 23.70 28.99 -22.82
CA ARG A 83 24.53 28.22 -23.77
C ARG A 83 24.56 28.91 -25.13
N LYS A 84 25.79 29.11 -25.60
CA LYS A 84 26.21 29.49 -26.95
C LYS A 84 25.34 28.83 -28.02
N ASN A 85 24.65 29.64 -28.83
CA ASN A 85 24.52 29.52 -30.28
C ASN A 85 23.70 30.71 -30.79
N GLU A 86 24.34 31.88 -30.76
CA GLU A 86 23.86 33.09 -31.41
C GLU A 86 24.99 33.59 -32.31
N ALA A 87 25.25 32.81 -33.35
CA ALA A 87 26.08 33.17 -34.48
C ALA A 87 25.65 32.26 -35.64
N LEU A 88 24.48 32.57 -36.23
CA LEU A 88 24.03 32.21 -37.58
C LEU A 88 22.50 32.37 -37.65
N ARG A 89 22.05 33.61 -37.67
CA ARG A 89 20.78 34.01 -38.27
C ARG A 89 21.00 35.35 -38.95
N ILE A 90 21.49 35.35 -40.18
CA ILE A 90 21.13 36.38 -41.17
C ILE A 90 21.18 35.68 -42.53
N GLY A 91 20.03 35.53 -43.16
CA GLY A 91 19.88 34.88 -44.46
C GLY A 91 18.54 34.19 -44.68
N GLU A 92 17.45 34.73 -44.12
CA GLU A 92 16.14 34.56 -44.75
C GLU A 92 16.10 35.48 -45.96
N GLU A 93 16.03 34.90 -47.17
CA GLU A 93 15.22 35.42 -48.28
C GLU A 93 15.34 34.52 -49.52
N ARG A 94 14.27 33.76 -49.77
CA ARG A 94 13.68 33.35 -51.08
C ARG A 94 12.82 32.11 -50.82
N ARG A 95 11.52 32.32 -50.64
CA ARG A 95 10.47 32.21 -51.67
C ARG A 95 10.28 30.79 -52.23
N GLN A 96 9.12 30.27 -51.81
CA GLN A 96 8.13 29.54 -52.59
C GLN A 96 8.25 28.02 -52.72
N ASP A 97 7.15 27.41 -52.26
CA ASP A 97 6.56 26.12 -52.60
C ASP A 97 7.27 24.84 -52.16
N SER A 98 6.93 24.38 -50.95
CA SER A 98 6.26 23.08 -50.82
C SER A 98 5.56 22.95 -49.47
N VAL A 99 4.31 22.48 -49.55
CA VAL A 99 3.41 22.17 -48.44
C VAL A 99 4.06 21.17 -47.48
N LEU A 100 4.39 21.59 -46.25
CA LEU A 100 4.82 20.67 -45.17
C LEU A 100 3.66 20.45 -44.19
N HIS A 101 3.14 19.22 -44.27
CA HIS A 101 2.10 18.63 -43.44
C HIS A 101 2.29 18.90 -41.94
N LYS A 102 1.23 19.37 -41.25
CA LYS A 102 1.06 19.18 -39.80
C LYS A 102 1.27 17.69 -39.47
N PRO A 103 2.03 17.29 -38.43
CA PRO A 103 2.05 15.90 -38.03
C PRO A 103 0.67 15.56 -37.46
N LYS A 104 -0.16 14.93 -38.30
CA LYS A 104 -1.36 14.25 -37.82
C LYS A 104 -0.93 13.23 -36.78
N ILE A 105 -1.61 13.22 -35.64
CA ILE A 105 -1.70 12.02 -34.80
C ILE A 105 -2.54 11.05 -35.62
N GLU A 106 -1.89 10.29 -36.50
CA GLU A 106 -2.53 9.21 -37.24
C GLU A 106 -2.63 7.98 -36.34
N ALA A 107 -3.76 7.28 -36.47
CA ALA A 107 -3.93 5.94 -35.94
C ALA A 107 -2.75 5.05 -36.36
N CYS A 108 -2.46 4.04 -35.53
CA CYS A 108 -1.39 3.07 -35.74
C CYS A 108 -1.32 2.65 -37.22
N PRO A 109 -0.23 2.95 -37.95
CA PRO A 109 -0.14 2.55 -39.34
C PRO A 109 -0.13 1.01 -39.44
N PRO A 110 -0.60 0.43 -40.56
CA PRO A 110 -0.58 -1.01 -40.76
C PRO A 110 0.85 -1.54 -40.58
N ARG A 111 0.96 -2.74 -40.01
CA ARG A 111 2.19 -3.48 -39.62
C ARG A 111 3.32 -3.38 -40.67
N LYS A 112 4.03 -2.26 -40.72
CA LYS A 112 5.31 -2.10 -41.42
C LYS A 112 6.45 -2.19 -40.40
N GLU A 113 7.51 -2.82 -40.85
CA GLU A 113 8.83 -3.01 -40.23
C GLU A 113 9.27 -1.86 -39.30
N ARG A 114 9.28 -2.12 -37.98
CA ARG A 114 9.67 -1.17 -36.93
C ARG A 114 10.42 -1.88 -35.82
N LEU A 115 11.33 -1.18 -35.15
CA LEU A 115 12.05 -1.72 -33.98
C LEU A 115 11.23 -1.48 -32.71
N VAL A 116 10.85 -2.54 -32.00
CA VAL A 116 10.16 -2.43 -30.70
C VAL A 116 11.18 -2.39 -29.57
N LEU A 117 11.16 -1.37 -28.74
CA LEU A 117 12.10 -1.16 -27.64
C LEU A 117 11.38 -1.26 -26.30
N VAL A 118 11.78 -2.20 -25.46
CA VAL A 118 11.14 -2.46 -24.17
C VAL A 118 12.03 -1.99 -23.02
N GLY A 119 11.51 -1.12 -22.15
CA GLY A 119 12.24 -0.65 -20.97
C GLY A 119 12.35 -1.72 -19.88
N CYS A 120 13.54 -1.86 -19.31
CA CYS A 120 13.82 -2.81 -18.22
C CYS A 120 13.08 -2.46 -16.92
N VAL A 121 13.02 -3.42 -15.99
CA VAL A 121 12.36 -3.28 -14.67
C VAL A 121 13.31 -3.61 -13.53
N ALA A 122 12.92 -3.27 -12.30
CA ALA A 122 13.75 -3.48 -11.11
C ALA A 122 13.96 -4.97 -10.80
N GLN A 123 12.89 -5.76 -10.85
CA GLN A 123 12.88 -7.20 -10.52
C GLN A 123 13.62 -8.01 -11.59
N LYS A 124 14.62 -8.80 -11.16
CA LYS A 124 15.51 -9.59 -12.02
C LYS A 124 15.81 -10.94 -11.37
N GLN A 125 16.18 -11.94 -12.17
CA GLN A 125 16.75 -13.20 -11.66
C GLN A 125 18.07 -12.94 -10.93
N ALA A 126 18.44 -13.82 -10.00
CA ALA A 126 19.69 -13.73 -9.26
C ALA A 126 20.92 -14.23 -10.02
N ARG A 127 20.75 -14.75 -11.24
CA ARG A 127 21.80 -15.35 -12.07
C ARG A 127 21.81 -14.75 -13.47
N PRO A 128 22.96 -14.79 -14.18
CA PRO A 128 23.03 -14.38 -15.58
C PRO A 128 22.03 -15.16 -16.43
N ALA A 129 21.30 -14.44 -17.27
CA ALA A 129 20.28 -15.00 -18.15
C ALA A 129 20.18 -14.15 -19.42
N PRO A 130 19.61 -14.70 -20.53
CA PRO A 130 19.24 -13.88 -21.68
C PRO A 130 18.41 -12.68 -21.21
N ALA A 131 18.66 -11.50 -21.78
CA ALA A 131 18.05 -10.26 -21.30
C ALA A 131 16.52 -10.30 -21.30
N LYS A 132 15.88 -11.05 -22.22
CA LYS A 132 14.44 -11.30 -22.24
C LYS A 132 13.92 -12.08 -21.02
N ASP A 133 14.75 -12.95 -20.48
CA ASP A 133 14.46 -13.86 -19.36
C ASP A 133 14.99 -13.31 -18.03
N LEU A 134 15.94 -12.37 -18.05
CA LEU A 134 16.54 -11.81 -16.83
C LEU A 134 15.50 -11.08 -15.96
N TYR A 135 14.61 -10.28 -16.55
CA TYR A 135 13.63 -9.51 -15.77
C TYR A 135 12.34 -10.31 -15.56
N THR A 136 11.69 -10.14 -14.40
CA THR A 136 10.65 -11.08 -13.95
C THR A 136 9.31 -10.45 -13.54
N SER A 137 9.17 -9.13 -13.55
CA SER A 137 7.94 -8.47 -13.08
C SER A 137 6.75 -8.64 -14.03
N THR A 138 5.53 -8.50 -13.52
CA THR A 138 4.29 -8.57 -14.31
C THR A 138 4.25 -7.59 -15.48
N LEU A 139 4.74 -6.37 -15.25
CA LEU A 139 4.84 -5.34 -16.29
C LEU A 139 5.84 -5.75 -17.39
N TRP A 140 6.95 -6.38 -17.01
CA TRP A 140 7.93 -6.91 -17.95
C TRP A 140 7.35 -8.04 -18.81
N ASN A 141 6.67 -9.01 -18.19
CA ASN A 141 6.11 -10.14 -18.90
C ASN A 141 5.05 -9.70 -19.93
N LYS A 142 4.19 -8.71 -19.61
CA LYS A 142 3.23 -8.15 -20.58
C LYS A 142 3.92 -7.34 -21.68
N ARG A 143 4.97 -6.58 -21.36
CA ARG A 143 5.80 -5.85 -22.34
C ARG A 143 6.48 -6.79 -23.34
N ARG A 144 7.12 -7.84 -22.83
CA ARG A 144 7.78 -8.89 -23.62
C ARG A 144 6.77 -9.60 -24.51
N ARG A 145 5.66 -10.07 -23.95
CA ARG A 145 4.60 -10.76 -24.70
C ARG A 145 4.05 -9.89 -25.82
N TYR A 146 3.83 -8.60 -25.56
CA TYR A 146 3.42 -7.66 -26.60
C TYR A 146 4.48 -7.59 -27.71
N ALA A 147 5.74 -7.32 -27.36
CA ALA A 147 6.86 -7.24 -28.33
C ALA A 147 6.97 -8.52 -29.18
N GLU A 148 6.93 -9.70 -28.56
CA GLU A 148 6.95 -10.99 -29.25
C GLU A 148 5.71 -11.19 -30.14
N SER A 149 4.52 -10.80 -29.68
CA SER A 149 3.27 -10.92 -30.45
C SER A 149 3.22 -10.01 -31.68
N THR A 150 4.02 -8.95 -31.72
CA THR A 150 4.07 -8.05 -32.88
C THR A 150 4.73 -8.70 -34.10
N GLY A 151 5.54 -9.75 -33.91
CA GLY A 151 6.37 -10.36 -34.96
C GLY A 151 7.52 -9.48 -35.45
N GLN A 152 7.70 -8.29 -34.85
CA GLN A 152 8.75 -7.34 -35.22
C GLN A 152 10.07 -7.65 -34.52
N ARG A 153 11.19 -7.10 -35.02
CA ARG A 153 12.45 -7.11 -34.25
C ARG A 153 12.27 -6.23 -33.01
N TRP A 154 12.80 -6.71 -31.89
CA TRP A 154 12.69 -5.99 -30.63
C TRP A 154 13.98 -6.10 -29.80
N GLY A 155 14.17 -5.14 -28.91
CA GLY A 155 15.32 -5.06 -28.01
C GLY A 155 14.96 -4.40 -26.69
N ILE A 156 15.91 -4.40 -25.76
CA ILE A 156 15.69 -4.02 -24.37
C ILE A 156 16.49 -2.77 -24.06
N LEU A 157 15.82 -1.74 -23.51
CA LEU A 157 16.46 -0.57 -22.95
C LEU A 157 16.83 -0.84 -21.48
N SER A 158 18.07 -1.27 -21.29
CA SER A 158 18.71 -1.48 -19.99
C SER A 158 19.25 -0.17 -19.41
N ALA A 159 18.96 0.08 -18.13
CA ALA A 159 19.54 1.23 -17.42
C ALA A 159 21.07 1.18 -17.28
N GLU A 160 21.68 -0.01 -17.36
CA GLU A 160 23.12 -0.22 -17.26
C GLU A 160 23.77 -0.24 -18.65
N TYR A 161 23.23 -1.07 -19.55
CA TYR A 161 23.92 -1.44 -20.80
C TYR A 161 23.43 -0.69 -22.05
N GLY A 162 22.35 0.11 -21.94
CA GLY A 162 21.73 0.77 -23.08
C GLY A 162 20.82 -0.19 -23.85
N LEU A 163 20.99 -0.32 -25.17
CA LEU A 163 20.25 -1.25 -26.01
C LEU A 163 20.89 -2.65 -25.94
N VAL A 164 20.09 -3.63 -25.54
CA VAL A 164 20.49 -5.04 -25.42
C VAL A 164 19.57 -5.91 -26.26
N ASP A 165 20.13 -6.90 -26.96
CA ASP A 165 19.33 -7.91 -27.67
C ASP A 165 18.64 -8.86 -26.70
N ALA A 166 17.45 -9.32 -27.10
CA ALA A 166 16.61 -10.18 -26.28
C ALA A 166 17.35 -11.44 -25.78
N ASP A 167 18.20 -12.02 -26.62
CA ASP A 167 18.93 -13.27 -26.34
C ASP A 167 20.31 -13.05 -25.70
N THR A 168 20.79 -11.81 -25.58
CA THR A 168 22.10 -11.53 -24.97
C THR A 168 22.08 -11.87 -23.50
N ILE A 169 23.01 -12.71 -23.06
CA ILE A 169 23.18 -13.04 -21.64
C ILE A 169 23.76 -11.82 -20.92
N ILE A 170 23.06 -11.36 -19.90
CA ILE A 170 23.48 -10.24 -19.05
C ILE A 170 23.39 -10.64 -17.57
N GLU A 171 24.29 -10.07 -16.76
CA GLU A 171 24.30 -10.29 -15.31
C GLU A 171 23.24 -9.41 -14.61
N PRO A 172 22.70 -9.84 -13.45
CA PRO A 172 21.82 -8.99 -12.67
C PRO A 172 22.57 -7.77 -12.13
N TYR A 173 21.93 -6.60 -12.25
CA TYR A 173 22.48 -5.32 -11.82
C TYR A 173 21.43 -4.51 -11.04
N ASP A 174 21.89 -3.64 -10.15
CA ASP A 174 21.03 -2.77 -9.33
C ASP A 174 21.13 -1.31 -9.77
N ARG A 175 20.58 -1.01 -10.96
CA ARG A 175 20.49 0.34 -11.49
C ARG A 175 19.07 0.69 -11.90
N TYR A 176 18.53 1.74 -11.28
CA TYR A 176 17.22 2.28 -11.58
C TYR A 176 17.34 3.64 -12.25
N MET A 177 16.85 3.76 -13.50
CA MET A 177 16.96 4.98 -14.31
C MET A 177 16.34 6.22 -13.64
N GLY A 178 15.26 6.03 -12.87
CA GLY A 178 14.56 7.14 -12.19
C GLY A 178 15.37 7.79 -11.08
N SER A 179 16.26 7.04 -10.41
CA SER A 179 17.11 7.54 -9.32
C SER A 179 18.45 8.10 -9.80
N GLN A 180 18.78 8.00 -11.09
CA GLN A 180 20.07 8.49 -11.60
C GLN A 180 20.10 10.02 -11.74
N PRO A 181 21.24 10.67 -11.48
CA PRO A 181 21.43 12.10 -11.73
C PRO A 181 21.14 12.49 -13.18
N LYS A 182 20.73 13.75 -13.40
CA LYS A 182 20.38 14.26 -14.73
C LYS A 182 21.52 14.07 -15.75
N ASP A 183 22.76 14.35 -15.36
CA ASP A 183 23.92 14.22 -16.24
C ASP A 183 24.19 12.77 -16.67
N TYR A 184 24.01 11.82 -15.75
CA TYR A 184 24.08 10.39 -16.07
C TYR A 184 23.01 10.01 -17.11
N ARG A 185 21.76 10.45 -16.93
CA ARG A 185 20.67 10.17 -17.87
C ARG A 185 20.91 10.76 -19.26
N VAL A 186 21.53 11.94 -19.33
CA VAL A 186 21.90 12.58 -20.60
C VAL A 186 23.02 11.81 -21.30
N GLN A 187 24.08 11.40 -20.58
CA GLN A 187 25.17 10.60 -21.13
C GLN A 187 24.69 9.22 -21.60
N TRP A 188 23.89 8.54 -20.77
CA TRP A 188 23.25 7.28 -21.12
C TRP A 188 22.36 7.42 -22.37
N SER A 189 21.59 8.50 -22.47
CA SER A 189 20.72 8.76 -23.63
C SER A 189 21.51 8.93 -24.93
N ARG A 190 22.70 9.54 -24.88
CA ARG A 190 23.60 9.65 -26.03
C ARG A 190 24.15 8.31 -26.47
N ALA A 191 24.77 7.58 -25.54
CA ALA A 191 25.35 6.27 -25.84
C ALA A 191 24.29 5.27 -26.37
N THR A 192 23.10 5.28 -25.78
CA THR A 192 22.00 4.41 -26.19
C THR A 192 21.37 4.85 -27.51
N ALA A 193 21.26 6.16 -27.78
CA ALA A 193 20.80 6.64 -29.08
C ALA A 193 21.69 6.14 -30.22
N ASP A 194 23.02 6.20 -30.05
CA ASP A 194 23.96 5.69 -31.05
C ASP A 194 23.78 4.18 -31.31
N GLN A 195 23.55 3.38 -30.26
CA GLN A 195 23.28 1.95 -30.40
C GLN A 195 21.97 1.69 -31.16
N VAL A 196 20.89 2.41 -30.83
CA VAL A 196 19.59 2.30 -31.51
C VAL A 196 19.69 2.76 -32.95
N ILE A 197 20.40 3.86 -33.24
CA ILE A 197 20.61 4.36 -34.61
C ILE A 197 21.35 3.34 -35.46
N ARG A 198 22.43 2.74 -34.94
CA ARG A 198 23.16 1.67 -35.63
C ARG A 198 22.25 0.50 -35.94
N ARG A 199 21.49 0.03 -34.94
CA ARG A 199 20.56 -1.10 -35.12
C ARG A 199 19.46 -0.80 -36.15
N CYS A 200 18.89 0.39 -36.12
CA CYS A 200 17.89 0.80 -37.11
C CYS A 200 18.47 0.85 -38.53
N ARG A 201 19.71 1.32 -38.72
CA ARG A 201 20.39 1.30 -40.02
C ARG A 201 20.66 -0.12 -40.51
N GLU A 202 21.14 -1.01 -39.64
CA GLU A 202 21.36 -2.43 -39.94
C GLU A 202 20.07 -3.13 -40.41
N LEU A 203 18.95 -2.81 -39.78
CA LEU A 203 17.64 -3.40 -40.08
C LEU A 203 16.87 -2.65 -41.18
N GLY A 204 17.37 -1.51 -41.66
CA GLY A 204 16.67 -0.65 -42.62
C GLY A 204 15.43 0.06 -42.06
N PHE A 205 15.28 0.14 -40.74
CA PHE A 205 14.09 0.70 -40.08
C PHE A 205 14.21 2.21 -39.84
N ARG A 206 13.15 2.95 -40.15
CA ARG A 206 13.03 4.40 -39.84
C ARG A 206 12.05 4.70 -38.71
N THR A 207 11.52 3.67 -38.06
CA THR A 207 10.54 3.84 -36.97
C THR A 207 10.90 2.94 -35.79
N VAL A 208 10.87 3.52 -34.59
CA VAL A 208 10.97 2.78 -33.32
C VAL A 208 9.71 2.97 -32.49
N GLU A 209 9.25 1.90 -31.85
CA GLU A 209 8.15 1.91 -30.90
C GLU A 209 8.70 1.64 -29.50
N VAL A 210 8.45 2.52 -28.54
CA VAL A 210 9.09 2.45 -27.22
C VAL A 210 8.09 2.22 -26.09
N HIS A 211 8.33 1.14 -25.35
CA HIS A 211 7.60 0.70 -24.18
C HIS A 211 8.47 0.88 -22.92
N ALA A 212 8.86 2.13 -22.66
CA ALA A 212 9.68 2.53 -21.52
C ALA A 212 9.10 3.75 -20.80
N GLY A 213 9.51 3.96 -19.56
CA GLY A 213 9.10 5.13 -18.77
C GLY A 213 9.78 6.42 -19.23
N ALA A 214 9.22 7.56 -18.84
CA ALA A 214 9.71 8.90 -19.18
C ALA A 214 11.20 9.10 -18.89
N ALA A 215 11.70 8.51 -17.80
CA ALA A 215 13.11 8.59 -17.42
C ALA A 215 14.11 8.11 -18.50
N TYR A 216 13.70 7.20 -19.38
CA TYR A 216 14.51 6.70 -20.51
C TYR A 216 14.47 7.62 -21.73
N LEU A 217 13.39 8.38 -21.90
CA LEU A 217 13.06 9.02 -23.18
C LEU A 217 13.24 10.54 -23.15
N GLU A 218 12.93 11.17 -22.01
CA GLU A 218 12.84 12.63 -21.88
C GLU A 218 14.19 13.32 -21.59
N ASN A 219 15.29 12.55 -21.49
CA ASN A 219 16.64 13.07 -21.25
C ASN A 219 17.51 13.15 -22.53
N GLY A 220 16.88 13.23 -23.70
CA GLY A 220 17.54 13.47 -24.99
C GLY A 220 17.63 12.26 -25.93
N LEU A 221 17.05 11.11 -25.59
CA LEU A 221 17.00 9.95 -26.47
C LEU A 221 16.10 10.21 -27.69
N ILE A 222 14.86 10.71 -27.47
CA ILE A 222 13.93 11.03 -28.56
C ILE A 222 14.53 12.04 -29.55
N GLU A 223 15.15 13.10 -29.02
CA GLU A 223 15.72 14.17 -29.83
C GLU A 223 16.82 13.64 -30.75
N GLN A 224 17.70 12.76 -30.24
CA GLN A 224 18.80 12.18 -31.03
C GLN A 224 18.31 11.22 -32.09
N LEU A 225 17.30 10.39 -31.79
CA LEU A 225 16.69 9.50 -32.78
C LEU A 225 16.01 10.28 -33.91
N ASN A 226 15.26 11.33 -33.58
CA ASN A 226 14.63 12.19 -34.58
C ASN A 226 15.66 12.91 -35.47
N ARG A 227 16.80 13.38 -34.92
CA ARG A 227 17.89 13.97 -35.71
C ARG A 227 18.52 12.99 -36.70
N ALA A 228 18.41 11.68 -36.45
CA ALA A 228 18.88 10.63 -37.33
C ALA A 228 17.80 10.12 -38.32
N ASP A 229 16.70 10.86 -38.50
CA ASP A 229 15.54 10.48 -39.34
C ASP A 229 14.84 9.18 -38.87
N ILE A 230 14.87 8.90 -37.56
CA ILE A 230 14.18 7.77 -36.94
C ILE A 230 12.98 8.29 -36.13
N ARG A 231 11.77 7.95 -36.57
CA ARG A 231 10.52 8.34 -35.91
C ARG A 231 10.26 7.52 -34.65
N VAL A 232 10.04 8.19 -33.52
CA VAL A 232 9.71 7.54 -32.24
C VAL A 232 8.19 7.51 -32.00
N PHE A 233 7.65 6.32 -31.77
CA PHE A 233 6.28 6.09 -31.32
C PHE A 233 6.27 5.65 -29.84
N TRP A 234 5.55 6.37 -28.98
CA TRP A 234 5.51 6.11 -27.53
C TRP A 234 4.06 5.88 -27.06
N PRO A 235 3.50 4.67 -27.25
CA PRO A 235 2.07 4.39 -27.08
C PRO A 235 1.56 4.55 -25.64
N LEU A 236 2.46 4.44 -24.66
CA LEU A 236 2.13 4.44 -23.23
C LEU A 236 2.52 5.74 -22.51
N LYS A 237 2.79 6.81 -23.27
CA LYS A 237 3.18 8.10 -22.71
C LYS A 237 2.13 8.60 -21.71
N GLY A 238 2.57 8.89 -20.48
CA GLY A 238 1.71 9.44 -19.43
C GLY A 238 0.78 8.44 -18.73
N MET A 239 0.79 7.15 -19.12
CA MET A 239 -0.03 6.12 -18.47
C MET A 239 0.62 5.60 -17.18
N ARG A 240 -0.17 5.46 -16.12
CA ARG A 240 0.20 4.78 -14.87
C ARG A 240 0.42 3.29 -15.12
N ILE A 241 1.14 2.60 -14.23
CA ILE A 241 1.46 1.17 -14.38
C ILE A 241 0.20 0.31 -14.57
N GLY A 242 -0.87 0.55 -13.80
CA GLY A 242 -2.14 -0.18 -13.97
C GLY A 242 -2.79 0.03 -15.34
N GLU A 243 -2.75 1.26 -15.87
CA GLU A 243 -3.27 1.60 -17.20
C GLU A 243 -2.45 0.94 -18.31
N GLN A 244 -1.12 0.87 -18.15
CA GLN A 244 -0.23 0.14 -19.06
C GLN A 244 -0.56 -1.36 -19.07
N LEU A 245 -0.75 -1.97 -17.90
CA LEU A 245 -1.12 -3.39 -17.79
C LEU A 245 -2.46 -3.68 -18.50
N SER A 246 -3.44 -2.80 -18.32
CA SER A 246 -4.74 -2.87 -18.98
C SER A 246 -4.62 -2.69 -20.51
N TRP A 247 -3.77 -1.77 -20.96
CA TRP A 247 -3.51 -1.54 -22.38
C TRP A 247 -2.90 -2.78 -23.06
N TYR A 248 -1.91 -3.43 -22.45
CA TYR A 248 -1.33 -4.67 -23.02
C TYR A 248 -2.35 -5.81 -23.09
N GLY A 249 -3.26 -5.90 -22.12
CA GLY A 249 -4.36 -6.87 -22.15
C GLY A 249 -5.27 -6.68 -23.37
N ARG A 250 -5.60 -5.43 -23.72
CA ARG A 250 -6.42 -5.11 -24.90
C ARG A 250 -5.64 -5.19 -26.22
N ALA A 251 -4.40 -4.72 -26.25
CA ALA A 251 -3.58 -4.62 -27.46
C ALA A 251 -3.20 -5.99 -28.05
N VAL A 252 -3.13 -7.02 -27.21
CA VAL A 252 -2.92 -8.42 -27.66
C VAL A 252 -4.26 -9.12 -27.98
N GLY A 253 -5.40 -8.50 -27.66
CA GLY A 253 -6.76 -9.06 -27.80
C GLY A 253 -7.53 -8.68 -29.07
N GLY A 254 -6.88 -8.09 -30.08
CA GLY A 254 -7.51 -7.60 -31.31
C GLY A 254 -7.60 -8.61 -32.46
N THR A 255 -8.31 -9.71 -32.26
CA THR A 255 -8.94 -10.47 -33.35
C THR A 255 -10.24 -11.03 -32.80
N GLU A 256 -11.36 -10.40 -33.12
CA GLU A 256 -12.68 -10.96 -32.81
C GLU A 256 -12.83 -12.31 -33.53
N PRO A 257 -13.16 -13.41 -32.82
CA PRO A 257 -13.54 -14.63 -33.49
C PRO A 257 -14.98 -14.47 -33.98
N ARG A 258 -15.15 -14.51 -35.30
CA ARG A 258 -16.40 -14.90 -35.95
C ARG A 258 -16.96 -16.14 -35.24
N GLN A 259 -18.28 -16.17 -35.07
CA GLN A 259 -19.06 -17.33 -34.67
C GLN A 259 -18.59 -18.58 -35.43
N ALA A 260 -17.79 -19.39 -34.75
CA ALA A 260 -17.44 -20.75 -35.13
C ALA A 260 -17.27 -21.49 -33.80
N SER A 261 -18.09 -22.52 -33.64
CA SER A 261 -18.12 -23.48 -32.54
C SER A 261 -16.83 -23.55 -31.73
N VAL A 262 -16.89 -23.16 -30.45
CA VAL A 262 -15.81 -23.36 -29.49
C VAL A 262 -15.66 -24.86 -29.26
N ALA A 263 -14.83 -25.50 -30.07
CA ALA A 263 -14.10 -26.67 -29.62
C ALA A 263 -13.02 -26.15 -28.66
N VAL A 264 -13.32 -26.20 -27.36
CA VAL A 264 -12.36 -25.95 -26.28
C VAL A 264 -11.13 -26.84 -26.53
N ARG A 265 -10.01 -26.26 -26.97
CA ARG A 265 -8.72 -26.96 -26.85
C ARG A 265 -8.38 -27.02 -25.37
N ARG A 266 -8.72 -28.15 -24.76
CA ARG A 266 -8.37 -28.54 -23.40
C ARG A 266 -6.84 -28.51 -23.24
N PRO A 267 -6.27 -27.65 -22.36
CA PRO A 267 -4.91 -27.83 -21.86
C PRO A 267 -4.86 -29.13 -21.03
N PRO A 268 -3.67 -29.69 -20.76
CA PRO A 268 -3.52 -31.07 -20.30
C PRO A 268 -4.42 -31.34 -19.08
N ALA A 269 -5.22 -32.40 -19.18
CA ALA A 269 -6.12 -32.80 -18.11
C ALA A 269 -5.31 -33.06 -16.84
N GLN A 270 -5.69 -32.41 -15.73
CA GLN A 270 -5.22 -32.84 -14.42
C GLN A 270 -5.65 -34.29 -14.19
N PRO A 271 -4.85 -35.09 -13.45
CA PRO A 271 -5.17 -36.48 -13.19
C PRO A 271 -6.58 -36.60 -12.60
N ALA A 272 -7.36 -37.57 -13.11
CA ALA A 272 -8.70 -37.84 -12.60
C ALA A 272 -8.64 -38.13 -11.11
N ARG A 273 -9.44 -37.41 -10.31
CA ARG A 273 -9.50 -37.56 -8.85
C ARG A 273 -10.70 -38.46 -8.51
N PRO A 274 -10.48 -39.73 -8.14
CA PRO A 274 -11.59 -40.67 -7.87
C PRO A 274 -12.45 -40.27 -6.65
N GLU A 275 -11.90 -39.46 -5.74
CA GLU A 275 -12.58 -38.95 -4.55
C GLU A 275 -13.13 -37.52 -4.73
N ALA A 276 -13.22 -36.98 -5.94
CA ALA A 276 -13.77 -35.64 -6.14
C ALA A 276 -15.30 -35.60 -5.97
N PRO A 277 -15.86 -34.51 -5.42
CA PRO A 277 -17.30 -34.33 -5.33
C PRO A 277 -17.92 -34.31 -6.72
N ARG A 278 -19.03 -35.04 -6.88
CA ARG A 278 -19.77 -35.11 -8.14
C ARG A 278 -20.51 -33.80 -8.35
N LEU A 279 -20.22 -33.12 -9.44
CA LEU A 279 -20.94 -31.90 -9.83
C LEU A 279 -22.38 -32.25 -10.22
N VAL A 280 -23.37 -31.69 -9.52
CA VAL A 280 -24.80 -31.88 -9.80
C VAL A 280 -25.32 -30.72 -10.66
N SER A 281 -24.94 -29.49 -10.33
CA SER A 281 -25.28 -28.30 -11.10
C SER A 281 -24.15 -27.27 -10.95
N LEU A 282 -23.93 -26.45 -11.98
CA LEU A 282 -23.00 -25.31 -11.92
C LEU A 282 -23.42 -24.27 -12.95
N GLN A 283 -23.59 -23.04 -12.49
CA GLN A 283 -23.89 -21.88 -13.32
C GLN A 283 -22.82 -20.81 -13.09
N LEU A 284 -22.39 -20.16 -14.17
CA LEU A 284 -21.58 -18.95 -14.08
C LEU A 284 -22.49 -17.80 -13.62
N ILE A 285 -22.05 -17.08 -12.61
CA ILE A 285 -22.73 -15.89 -12.09
C ILE A 285 -21.88 -14.64 -12.39
N GLY A 286 -22.54 -13.52 -12.68
CA GLY A 286 -21.88 -12.23 -12.89
C GLY A 286 -21.35 -11.64 -11.58
N ALA A 287 -20.95 -10.37 -11.64
CA ALA A 287 -20.41 -9.67 -10.49
C ALA A 287 -21.39 -9.67 -9.30
N PHE A 288 -20.87 -9.84 -8.10
CA PHE A 288 -21.66 -9.83 -6.87
C PHE A 288 -20.86 -9.32 -5.69
N ASP A 289 -21.57 -8.74 -4.73
CA ASP A 289 -20.98 -8.30 -3.46
C ASP A 289 -21.21 -9.36 -2.38
N TYR A 290 -20.19 -9.57 -1.55
CA TYR A 290 -20.32 -10.33 -0.32
C TYR A 290 -20.06 -9.43 0.88
N ARG A 291 -21.00 -9.40 1.82
CA ARG A 291 -20.88 -8.61 3.04
C ARG A 291 -20.20 -9.44 4.12
N TRP A 292 -18.92 -9.17 4.35
CA TRP A 292 -18.19 -9.60 5.53
C TRP A 292 -18.68 -8.81 6.76
N PRO A 293 -18.38 -9.28 7.99
CA PRO A 293 -18.74 -8.55 9.21
C PRO A 293 -18.27 -7.08 9.22
N ASN A 294 -17.11 -6.77 8.60
CA ASN A 294 -16.47 -5.46 8.67
C ASN A 294 -16.23 -4.79 7.30
N ALA A 295 -16.65 -5.42 6.20
CA ALA A 295 -16.40 -4.91 4.85
C ALA A 295 -17.38 -5.51 3.85
N VAL A 296 -17.64 -4.80 2.76
CA VAL A 296 -18.24 -5.40 1.56
C VAL A 296 -17.09 -5.68 0.59
N GLU A 297 -16.96 -6.93 0.14
CA GLU A 297 -15.99 -7.32 -0.87
C GLU A 297 -16.72 -7.58 -2.19
N HIS A 298 -16.18 -6.99 -3.25
CA HIS A 298 -16.70 -7.11 -4.60
C HIS A 298 -16.01 -8.27 -5.32
N PHE A 299 -16.81 -9.13 -5.94
CA PHE A 299 -16.34 -10.21 -6.82
C PHE A 299 -16.79 -9.91 -8.25
N ASP A 300 -15.87 -9.98 -9.21
CA ASP A 300 -16.13 -9.62 -10.60
C ASP A 300 -17.01 -10.66 -11.30
N TYR A 301 -16.89 -11.92 -10.92
CA TYR A 301 -17.70 -13.04 -11.39
C TYR A 301 -17.51 -14.26 -10.47
N GLY A 302 -18.26 -15.32 -10.71
CA GLY A 302 -18.06 -16.58 -10.02
C GLY A 302 -18.89 -17.70 -10.58
N TRP A 303 -18.97 -18.80 -9.84
CA TRP A 303 -19.88 -19.90 -10.12
C TRP A 303 -20.72 -20.21 -8.89
N GLU A 304 -21.95 -20.67 -9.12
CA GLU A 304 -22.82 -21.20 -8.08
C GLU A 304 -23.43 -22.52 -8.54
N GLY A 305 -23.61 -23.46 -7.64
CA GLY A 305 -24.12 -24.78 -8.01
C GLY A 305 -24.26 -25.72 -6.83
N ASP A 306 -24.55 -26.97 -7.13
CA ASP A 306 -24.64 -28.04 -6.15
C ASP A 306 -23.62 -29.13 -6.48
N VAL A 307 -22.96 -29.62 -5.44
CA VAL A 307 -22.07 -30.78 -5.51
C VAL A 307 -22.56 -31.87 -4.58
N GLU A 308 -22.34 -33.12 -4.96
CA GLU A 308 -22.63 -34.29 -4.14
C GLU A 308 -21.32 -34.93 -3.68
N PHE A 309 -21.17 -35.10 -2.38
CA PHE A 309 -19.98 -35.67 -1.76
C PHE A 309 -20.41 -36.55 -0.58
N GLU A 310 -19.92 -37.80 -0.53
CA GLU A 310 -20.29 -38.79 0.50
C GLU A 310 -21.83 -38.93 0.69
N GLY A 311 -22.58 -38.91 -0.42
CA GLY A 311 -24.05 -39.02 -0.41
C GLY A 311 -24.80 -37.78 0.10
N ARG A 312 -24.11 -36.65 0.28
CA ARG A 312 -24.71 -35.37 0.71
C ARG A 312 -24.60 -34.34 -0.39
N ARG A 313 -25.70 -33.64 -0.66
CA ARG A 313 -25.73 -32.49 -1.57
C ARG A 313 -25.40 -31.20 -0.81
N VAL A 314 -24.43 -30.45 -1.31
CA VAL A 314 -23.92 -29.22 -0.71
C VAL A 314 -23.96 -28.11 -1.75
N ARG A 315 -24.47 -26.94 -1.37
CA ARG A 315 -24.49 -25.78 -2.27
C ARG A 315 -23.13 -25.11 -2.23
N VAL A 316 -22.50 -24.95 -3.40
CA VAL A 316 -21.22 -24.28 -3.56
C VAL A 316 -21.40 -22.95 -4.28
N ARG A 317 -20.74 -21.91 -3.78
CA ARG A 317 -20.48 -20.68 -4.53
C ARG A 317 -18.97 -20.47 -4.55
N HIS A 318 -18.40 -20.09 -5.69
CA HIS A 318 -16.99 -19.79 -5.85
C HIS A 318 -16.87 -18.43 -6.53
N GLY A 319 -16.35 -17.43 -5.83
CA GLY A 319 -16.24 -16.06 -6.30
C GLY A 319 -14.81 -15.72 -6.66
N VAL A 320 -14.64 -14.95 -7.72
CA VAL A 320 -13.35 -14.46 -8.21
C VAL A 320 -13.35 -12.93 -8.15
N GLY A 321 -12.37 -12.36 -7.49
CA GLY A 321 -12.19 -10.92 -7.34
C GLY A 321 -10.73 -10.56 -7.18
N HIS A 322 -10.48 -9.37 -6.64
CA HIS A 322 -9.14 -8.81 -6.49
C HIS A 322 -8.87 -8.39 -5.05
N ARG A 323 -7.66 -8.68 -4.56
CA ARG A 323 -7.23 -8.27 -3.23
C ARG A 323 -5.77 -7.87 -3.24
N VAL A 324 -5.45 -6.76 -2.58
CA VAL A 324 -4.06 -6.39 -2.31
C VAL A 324 -3.53 -7.27 -1.19
N VAL A 325 -2.72 -8.27 -1.54
CA VAL A 325 -2.09 -9.21 -0.62
C VAL A 325 -0.62 -9.40 -0.99
N TYR A 326 0.23 -9.50 0.04
CA TYR A 326 1.69 -9.58 -0.15
C TYR A 326 2.25 -8.44 -1.02
N SER A 327 1.76 -7.22 -0.78
CA SER A 327 2.17 -5.99 -1.48
C SER A 327 1.83 -5.94 -2.98
N ALA A 328 1.01 -6.86 -3.49
CA ALA A 328 0.54 -6.87 -4.87
C ALA A 328 -0.99 -7.01 -4.94
N ASP A 329 -1.62 -6.36 -5.91
CA ASP A 329 -3.00 -6.66 -6.28
C ASP A 329 -3.05 -7.99 -7.04
N ARG A 330 -3.72 -8.98 -6.45
CA ARG A 330 -3.75 -10.36 -6.92
C ARG A 330 -5.18 -10.82 -7.06
N ILE A 331 -5.40 -11.72 -8.03
CA ILE A 331 -6.66 -12.45 -8.10
C ILE A 331 -6.82 -13.23 -6.80
N HIS A 332 -7.98 -13.04 -6.19
CA HIS A 332 -8.37 -13.67 -4.95
C HIS A 332 -9.69 -14.39 -5.17
N THR A 333 -9.81 -15.58 -4.58
CA THR A 333 -11.04 -16.36 -4.67
C THR A 333 -11.54 -16.73 -3.30
N VAL A 334 -12.85 -16.81 -3.16
CA VAL A 334 -13.50 -17.36 -1.96
C VAL A 334 -14.47 -18.43 -2.38
N THR A 335 -14.43 -19.56 -1.67
CA THR A 335 -15.39 -20.67 -1.86
C THR A 335 -16.28 -20.79 -0.64
N TRP A 336 -17.58 -20.68 -0.86
CA TRP A 336 -18.62 -20.86 0.14
C TRP A 336 -19.26 -22.24 0.01
N LEU A 337 -19.50 -22.89 1.15
CA LEU A 337 -20.36 -24.06 1.26
C LEU A 337 -21.58 -23.69 2.09
N ASP A 338 -22.78 -23.92 1.55
CA ASP A 338 -24.06 -23.57 2.19
C ASP A 338 -24.09 -22.10 2.68
N GLY A 339 -23.52 -21.19 1.89
CA GLY A 339 -23.41 -19.76 2.20
C GLY A 339 -22.29 -19.36 3.17
N SER A 340 -21.54 -20.32 3.71
CA SER A 340 -20.44 -20.06 4.66
C SER A 340 -19.07 -20.04 3.95
N PRO A 341 -18.29 -18.95 4.04
CA PRO A 341 -16.96 -18.88 3.42
C PRO A 341 -16.04 -19.89 4.10
N THR A 342 -15.50 -20.83 3.33
CA THR A 342 -14.81 -21.99 3.90
C THR A 342 -13.32 -21.98 3.56
N VAL A 343 -12.98 -21.64 2.32
CA VAL A 343 -11.58 -21.57 1.84
C VAL A 343 -11.38 -20.37 0.94
N GLU A 344 -10.18 -19.79 1.02
CA GLU A 344 -9.74 -18.68 0.17
C GLU A 344 -8.54 -19.11 -0.66
N GLY A 345 -8.40 -18.53 -1.84
CA GLY A 345 -7.29 -18.72 -2.77
C GLY A 345 -6.64 -17.39 -3.10
N VAL A 346 -5.31 -17.39 -3.24
CA VAL A 346 -4.54 -16.23 -3.73
C VAL A 346 -3.74 -16.64 -4.95
N ALA A 347 -3.78 -15.83 -6.01
CA ALA A 347 -3.05 -16.09 -7.24
C ALA A 347 -1.55 -16.31 -6.97
N ALA A 348 -1.04 -17.45 -7.48
CA ALA A 348 0.39 -17.70 -7.59
C ALA A 348 1.04 -16.65 -8.51
N ASP A 349 2.35 -16.47 -8.43
CA ASP A 349 3.09 -15.56 -9.31
C ASP A 349 2.95 -15.95 -10.79
N ASP A 350 2.77 -17.24 -11.06
CA ASP A 350 2.54 -17.80 -12.39
C ASP A 350 1.07 -17.81 -12.84
N TYR A 351 0.14 -17.17 -12.09
CA TYR A 351 -1.31 -17.24 -12.34
C TYR A 351 -1.71 -16.91 -13.78
N GLU A 352 -0.98 -16.04 -14.46
CA GLU A 352 -1.29 -15.70 -15.85
C GLU A 352 -1.13 -16.89 -16.83
N GLU A 353 -0.24 -17.84 -16.49
CA GLU A 353 0.00 -19.08 -17.23
C GLU A 353 -0.78 -20.25 -16.64
N SER A 354 -0.66 -20.47 -15.33
CA SER A 354 -1.27 -21.61 -14.64
C SER A 354 -2.78 -21.47 -14.47
N LYS A 355 -3.27 -20.22 -14.42
CA LYS A 355 -4.61 -19.84 -13.94
C LYS A 355 -4.92 -20.43 -12.56
N ALA A 356 -3.88 -20.68 -11.75
CA ALA A 356 -3.99 -21.37 -10.47
C ALA A 356 -3.75 -20.47 -9.27
N LEU A 357 -4.54 -20.68 -8.23
CA LEU A 357 -4.39 -20.02 -6.93
C LEU A 357 -3.93 -21.02 -5.88
N LEU A 358 -3.30 -20.48 -4.86
CA LEU A 358 -2.80 -21.20 -3.71
C LEU A 358 -3.75 -21.05 -2.53
N SER A 359 -4.00 -22.16 -1.84
CA SER A 359 -4.71 -22.16 -0.56
C SER A 359 -3.96 -23.03 0.43
N LEU A 360 -3.52 -22.46 1.56
CA LEU A 360 -2.74 -23.18 2.57
C LEU A 360 -3.49 -24.39 3.11
N VAL A 361 -2.82 -25.53 3.23
CA VAL A 361 -3.33 -26.74 3.90
C VAL A 361 -3.24 -26.55 5.41
N LYS A 362 -4.30 -26.96 6.12
CA LYS A 362 -4.40 -26.87 7.58
C LYS A 362 -4.63 -28.24 8.19
N ARG A 363 -4.08 -28.47 9.38
CA ARG A 363 -4.38 -29.62 10.26
C ARG A 363 -5.70 -29.39 11.01
N ASP A 364 -6.14 -30.43 11.72
CA ASP A 364 -7.39 -30.45 12.51
C ASP A 364 -7.44 -29.37 13.59
N ASP A 365 -6.29 -29.02 14.16
CA ASP A 365 -6.12 -27.93 15.13
C ASP A 365 -6.09 -26.53 14.48
N GLY A 366 -6.26 -26.43 13.17
CA GLY A 366 -6.20 -25.19 12.39
C GLY A 366 -4.78 -24.67 12.11
N SER A 367 -3.74 -25.37 12.55
CA SER A 367 -2.34 -25.02 12.27
C SER A 367 -1.98 -25.30 10.80
N MET A 368 -0.98 -24.58 10.28
CA MET A 368 -0.53 -24.73 8.89
C MET A 368 0.38 -25.96 8.76
N VAL A 369 0.12 -26.79 7.75
CA VAL A 369 1.00 -27.91 7.39
C VAL A 369 2.28 -27.34 6.77
N ARG A 370 3.45 -27.83 7.21
CA ARG A 370 4.76 -27.37 6.73
C ARG A 370 5.61 -28.47 6.12
N GLU A 371 5.40 -29.70 6.55
CA GLU A 371 6.16 -30.85 6.08
C GLU A 371 5.27 -31.76 5.21
N PRO A 372 5.79 -32.34 4.11
CA PRO A 372 5.00 -33.21 3.24
C PRO A 372 4.39 -34.43 3.95
N GLY A 373 5.06 -34.94 4.99
CA GLY A 373 4.57 -36.06 5.80
C GLY A 373 3.31 -35.75 6.62
N ASP A 374 3.04 -34.47 6.86
CA ASP A 374 1.91 -33.99 7.67
C ASP A 374 0.67 -33.62 6.83
N VAL A 375 0.70 -33.85 5.52
CA VAL A 375 -0.43 -33.56 4.63
C VAL A 375 -1.55 -34.58 4.90
N PRO A 376 -2.77 -34.15 5.31
CA PRO A 376 -3.86 -35.06 5.60
C PRO A 376 -4.24 -35.92 4.38
N ALA A 377 -4.66 -37.16 4.60
CA ALA A 377 -4.84 -38.15 3.52
C ALA A 377 -5.76 -37.68 2.38
N GLY A 378 -6.85 -36.94 2.68
CA GLY A 378 -7.76 -36.41 1.66
C GLY A 378 -7.12 -35.40 0.70
N TYR A 379 -5.98 -34.80 1.07
CA TYR A 379 -5.25 -33.86 0.21
C TYR A 379 -4.30 -34.55 -0.79
N ARG A 380 -4.12 -35.88 -0.71
CA ARG A 380 -3.21 -36.64 -1.60
C ARG A 380 -3.57 -36.52 -3.08
N SER A 381 -4.82 -36.20 -3.39
CA SER A 381 -5.32 -36.00 -4.75
C SER A 381 -5.08 -34.59 -5.32
N PHE A 382 -4.54 -33.66 -4.52
CA PHE A 382 -4.23 -32.30 -4.93
C PHE A 382 -2.76 -32.13 -5.28
N THR A 383 -2.47 -31.19 -6.19
CA THR A 383 -1.10 -30.68 -6.36
C THR A 383 -0.72 -29.86 -5.13
N ILE A 384 0.20 -30.38 -4.32
CA ILE A 384 0.73 -29.73 -3.12
C ILE A 384 2.06 -29.07 -3.45
N VAL A 385 2.17 -27.79 -3.09
CA VAL A 385 3.33 -26.93 -3.35
C VAL A 385 3.75 -26.19 -2.09
N ASP A 386 5.00 -25.75 -2.00
CA ASP A 386 5.37 -24.76 -0.99
C ASP A 386 4.79 -23.40 -1.37
N HIS A 387 3.99 -22.80 -0.49
CA HIS A 387 3.38 -21.51 -0.75
C HIS A 387 4.44 -20.43 -1.05
N ARG A 388 5.65 -20.51 -0.49
CA ARG A 388 6.70 -19.52 -0.76
C ARG A 388 7.38 -19.69 -2.10
N SER A 389 7.46 -20.90 -2.63
CA SER A 389 8.08 -21.12 -3.95
C SER A 389 7.18 -20.63 -5.09
N GLU A 390 5.91 -20.41 -4.80
CA GLU A 390 4.87 -20.06 -5.78
C GLU A 390 4.40 -18.59 -5.64
N ILE A 391 4.72 -17.93 -4.52
CA ILE A 391 4.53 -16.49 -4.28
C ILE A 391 5.80 -15.94 -3.63
N ASP A 392 6.71 -15.43 -4.45
CA ASP A 392 7.99 -14.83 -4.08
C ASP A 392 7.82 -13.34 -3.71
N GLU A 393 7.05 -13.11 -2.64
CA GLU A 393 6.78 -11.78 -2.09
C GLU A 393 7.14 -11.68 -0.61
N ARG A 394 7.45 -10.46 -0.18
CA ARG A 394 7.69 -10.18 1.25
C ARG A 394 6.44 -10.56 2.05
N TYR A 395 6.62 -11.34 3.11
CA TYR A 395 5.55 -11.89 3.96
C TYR A 395 4.72 -13.05 3.39
N SER A 396 5.13 -13.65 2.27
CA SER A 396 4.54 -14.92 1.81
C SER A 396 4.62 -15.99 2.90
N ARG A 397 3.59 -16.83 3.00
CA ARG A 397 3.36 -17.73 4.12
C ARG A 397 4.29 -18.94 4.04
N ARG A 398 4.83 -19.37 5.18
CA ARG A 398 5.59 -20.63 5.30
C ARG A 398 4.62 -21.78 5.57
N GLY A 399 4.40 -22.64 4.58
CA GLY A 399 3.53 -23.81 4.67
C GLY A 399 3.16 -24.35 3.30
N LEU A 400 2.67 -25.59 3.29
CA LEU A 400 2.18 -26.26 2.09
C LEU A 400 0.80 -25.76 1.71
N ALA A 401 0.56 -25.62 0.40
CA ALA A 401 -0.68 -25.17 -0.18
C ALA A 401 -1.14 -26.10 -1.29
N VAL A 402 -2.45 -26.18 -1.49
CA VAL A 402 -3.02 -26.72 -2.73
C VAL A 402 -2.89 -25.68 -3.83
N LYS A 403 -2.48 -26.10 -5.03
CA LYS A 403 -2.47 -25.27 -6.25
C LYS A 403 -3.63 -25.71 -7.16
N ILE A 404 -4.68 -24.88 -7.22
CA ILE A 404 -5.94 -25.21 -7.91
C ILE A 404 -6.25 -24.14 -8.95
N ARG A 405 -6.68 -24.55 -10.14
CA ARG A 405 -7.14 -23.61 -11.18
C ARG A 405 -8.36 -22.82 -10.72
N VAL A 406 -8.46 -21.56 -11.12
CA VAL A 406 -9.57 -20.65 -10.78
C VAL A 406 -10.93 -21.18 -11.23
N ASP A 407 -10.98 -21.90 -12.36
CA ASP A 407 -12.20 -22.43 -12.96
C ASP A 407 -12.53 -23.88 -12.55
N ASP A 408 -11.67 -24.52 -11.75
CA ASP A 408 -11.89 -25.89 -11.25
C ASP A 408 -12.73 -25.88 -9.97
N VAL A 409 -14.01 -25.51 -10.13
CA VAL A 409 -14.96 -25.40 -9.01
C VAL A 409 -15.12 -26.72 -8.24
N PRO A 410 -15.17 -27.92 -8.88
CA PRO A 410 -15.17 -29.18 -8.13
C PRO A 410 -13.95 -29.37 -7.23
N ALA A 411 -12.75 -29.00 -7.67
CA ALA A 411 -11.56 -29.05 -6.82
C ALA A 411 -11.61 -28.04 -5.66
N TRP A 412 -12.12 -26.82 -5.89
CA TRP A 412 -12.36 -25.84 -4.83
C TRP A 412 -13.40 -26.32 -3.82
N ALA A 413 -14.49 -26.93 -4.29
CA ALA A 413 -15.51 -27.52 -3.44
C ALA A 413 -14.95 -28.68 -2.60
N HIS A 414 -14.12 -29.55 -3.21
CA HIS A 414 -13.46 -30.64 -2.50
C HIS A 414 -12.53 -30.12 -1.40
N HIS A 415 -11.70 -29.12 -1.72
CA HIS A 415 -10.81 -28.47 -0.74
C HIS A 415 -11.59 -27.88 0.44
N ALA A 416 -12.73 -27.24 0.14
CA ALA A 416 -13.63 -26.70 1.15
C ALA A 416 -14.27 -27.80 2.03
N LEU A 417 -14.68 -28.92 1.44
CA LEU A 417 -15.26 -30.06 2.17
C LEU A 417 -14.23 -30.72 3.09
N LEU A 418 -13.00 -30.93 2.61
CA LEU A 418 -11.90 -31.41 3.43
C LEU A 418 -11.60 -30.46 4.58
N ARG A 419 -11.54 -29.15 4.32
CA ARG A 419 -11.37 -28.12 5.37
C ARG A 419 -12.47 -28.15 6.43
N ARG A 420 -13.70 -28.49 6.05
CA ARG A 420 -14.85 -28.63 6.96
C ARG A 420 -14.81 -29.94 7.76
N SER A 421 -14.28 -31.02 7.19
CA SER A 421 -14.16 -32.35 7.82
C SER A 421 -13.06 -32.43 8.89
N VAL A 422 -11.95 -31.72 8.67
CA VAL A 422 -10.78 -31.55 9.56
C VAL A 422 -11.17 -30.95 10.94
N GLY A 423 -12.35 -30.35 11.07
CA GLY A 423 -12.90 -29.90 12.35
C GLY A 423 -13.72 -30.95 13.14
N ARG A 424 -13.81 -32.21 12.70
CA ARG A 424 -14.66 -33.26 13.34
C ARG A 424 -13.90 -34.45 13.95
N THR A 425 -12.58 -34.54 13.80
CA THR A 425 -11.78 -35.72 14.23
C THR A 425 -11.12 -35.62 15.59
N ALA A 426 -11.31 -34.52 16.33
CA ALA A 426 -10.92 -34.43 17.74
C ALA A 426 -12.08 -34.85 18.66
N GLU A 427 -12.50 -36.11 18.58
CA GLU A 427 -13.15 -36.75 19.73
C GLU A 427 -12.09 -36.97 20.80
N ASN A 428 -12.21 -36.19 21.87
CA ASN A 428 -11.44 -36.34 23.10
C ASN A 428 -11.82 -37.70 23.73
N PRO A 429 -10.91 -38.70 23.79
CA PRO A 429 -11.22 -40.01 24.36
C PRO A 429 -11.12 -39.92 25.89
N THR A 430 -12.06 -39.22 26.50
CA THR A 430 -12.31 -39.26 27.94
C THR A 430 -13.76 -38.85 28.18
N ARG A 431 -14.68 -39.74 27.77
CA ARG A 431 -16.05 -39.85 28.32
C ARG A 431 -16.75 -41.12 27.83
N VAL A 432 -16.09 -42.27 27.99
CA VAL A 432 -16.80 -43.55 28.09
C VAL A 432 -16.95 -43.84 29.58
N ALA A 433 -18.02 -43.29 30.17
CA ALA A 433 -18.70 -43.81 31.36
C ALA A 433 -19.83 -42.85 31.77
N SER A 434 -20.91 -42.82 30.99
CA SER A 434 -22.27 -42.62 31.50
C SER A 434 -23.30 -42.75 30.38
N ALA A 435 -23.32 -43.91 29.72
CA ALA A 435 -24.56 -44.39 29.17
C ALA A 435 -25.40 -44.87 30.35
N VAL A 436 -26.60 -44.28 30.52
CA VAL A 436 -27.88 -44.94 30.85
C VAL A 436 -28.77 -43.98 31.67
N ARG A 437 -29.95 -43.69 31.09
CA ARG A 437 -31.10 -42.88 31.56
C ARG A 437 -30.93 -41.38 31.30
N SER A 438 -31.81 -40.69 30.58
CA SER A 438 -33.22 -40.96 30.24
C SER A 438 -33.60 -40.34 28.89
N ARG A 439 -34.60 -40.97 28.28
CA ARG A 439 -35.29 -40.59 27.05
C ARG A 439 -35.96 -39.21 27.14
N ASP A 440 -36.12 -38.65 25.93
CA ASP A 440 -37.21 -37.80 25.45
C ASP A 440 -37.43 -36.40 26.07
N ARG A 441 -37.05 -35.37 25.29
CA ARG A 441 -37.92 -34.31 24.72
C ARG A 441 -37.16 -32.98 24.62
N ASN A 442 -36.82 -32.59 23.39
CA ASN A 442 -36.86 -31.20 22.90
C ASN A 442 -36.39 -31.23 21.44
N VAL A 443 -37.31 -31.20 20.47
CA VAL A 443 -37.81 -29.97 19.82
C VAL A 443 -36.68 -29.22 19.12
N ASP A 444 -36.81 -29.10 17.80
CA ASP A 444 -36.04 -28.24 16.91
C ASP A 444 -35.53 -26.99 17.64
N ARG A 445 -34.20 -26.86 17.74
CA ARG A 445 -33.59 -25.56 18.01
C ARG A 445 -32.86 -25.11 16.74
N PRO A 446 -33.31 -24.01 16.11
CA PRO A 446 -32.63 -23.46 14.95
C PRO A 446 -31.19 -23.09 15.32
N ARG A 447 -30.24 -23.30 14.40
CA ARG A 447 -28.91 -22.68 14.49
C ARG A 447 -29.10 -21.17 14.41
N THR A 448 -29.09 -20.51 15.56
CA THR A 448 -29.03 -19.06 15.65
C THR A 448 -27.66 -18.60 15.19
N SER A 449 -27.61 -17.72 14.20
CA SER A 449 -26.50 -16.76 14.04
C SER A 449 -26.22 -16.14 15.41
N PRO A 450 -24.97 -15.87 15.82
CA PRO A 450 -24.75 -15.13 17.05
C PRO A 450 -25.49 -13.80 16.89
N GLY A 451 -26.53 -13.60 17.69
CA GLY A 451 -27.21 -12.32 17.78
C GLY A 451 -26.20 -11.24 18.20
N PRO A 452 -26.59 -9.95 18.14
CA PRO A 452 -25.77 -8.89 18.70
C PRO A 452 -25.38 -9.29 20.13
N TYR A 453 -24.07 -9.39 20.39
CA TYR A 453 -23.56 -9.62 21.74
C TYR A 453 -24.23 -8.61 22.66
N GLN A 454 -24.94 -9.08 23.68
CA GLN A 454 -25.57 -8.17 24.62
C GLN A 454 -24.46 -7.32 25.28
N PRO A 455 -24.58 -5.98 25.24
CA PRO A 455 -23.67 -5.11 25.97
C PRO A 455 -23.70 -5.48 27.45
N LEU A 456 -22.53 -5.46 28.08
CA LEU A 456 -22.48 -5.58 29.54
C LEU A 456 -23.22 -4.39 30.16
N GLY A 457 -23.88 -4.64 31.28
CA GLY A 457 -24.50 -3.58 32.08
C GLY A 457 -23.48 -2.50 32.45
N SER A 458 -23.92 -1.25 32.51
CA SER A 458 -23.08 -0.09 32.82
C SER A 458 -22.29 -0.27 34.11
N GLU A 459 -22.87 -0.89 35.13
CA GLU A 459 -22.21 -1.18 36.42
C GLU A 459 -21.01 -2.11 36.27
N VAL A 460 -21.12 -3.17 35.46
CA VAL A 460 -20.03 -4.12 35.22
C VAL A 460 -18.88 -3.44 34.49
N LYS A 461 -19.19 -2.65 33.45
CA LYS A 461 -18.16 -1.90 32.72
C LYS A 461 -17.46 -0.88 33.62
N ALA A 462 -18.21 -0.17 34.47
CA ALA A 462 -17.67 0.77 35.43
C ALA A 462 -16.79 0.09 36.49
N ALA A 463 -17.13 -1.12 36.94
CA ALA A 463 -16.30 -1.90 37.85
C ALA A 463 -14.96 -2.30 37.20
N VAL A 464 -14.98 -2.74 35.94
CA VAL A 464 -13.75 -3.07 35.22
C VAL A 464 -12.89 -1.84 34.96
N ALA A 465 -13.51 -0.72 34.55
CA ALA A 465 -12.79 0.54 34.33
C ALA A 465 -12.12 1.06 35.61
N ARG A 466 -12.84 1.05 36.75
CA ARG A 466 -12.25 1.41 38.06
C ARG A 466 -11.08 0.51 38.43
N ARG A 467 -11.24 -0.82 38.30
CA ARG A 467 -10.16 -1.75 38.61
C ARG A 467 -8.91 -1.52 37.74
N LEU A 468 -9.13 -1.15 36.48
CA LEU A 468 -8.05 -0.85 35.55
C LEU A 468 -7.30 0.43 35.95
N ILE A 469 -8.01 1.48 36.39
CA ILE A 469 -7.43 2.73 36.91
C ILE A 469 -6.67 2.47 38.22
N GLU A 470 -7.29 1.80 39.19
CA GLU A 470 -6.64 1.40 40.45
C GLU A 470 -5.36 0.60 40.22
N PHE A 471 -5.36 -0.28 39.21
CA PHE A 471 -4.15 -0.99 38.82
C PHE A 471 -3.10 -0.02 38.29
N GLY A 472 -3.46 0.91 37.41
CA GLY A 472 -2.55 1.92 36.86
C GLY A 472 -1.88 2.80 37.93
N GLU A 473 -2.58 3.08 39.02
CA GLU A 473 -2.08 3.86 40.17
C GLU A 473 -1.24 3.03 41.15
N SER A 474 -1.15 1.71 40.96
CA SER A 474 -0.42 0.82 41.88
C SER A 474 1.09 0.79 41.62
N GLU A 475 1.88 0.57 42.68
CA GLU A 475 3.33 0.35 42.57
C GLU A 475 3.68 -0.80 41.61
N ALA A 476 2.83 -1.83 41.54
CA ALA A 476 3.03 -2.95 40.63
C ALA A 476 2.93 -2.51 39.15
N ALA A 477 2.03 -1.59 38.81
CA ALA A 477 1.98 -1.02 37.47
C ALA A 477 3.22 -0.15 37.20
N GLY A 478 3.67 0.65 38.18
CA GLY A 478 4.92 1.40 38.07
C GLY A 478 6.14 0.51 37.80
N LEU A 479 6.29 -0.57 38.56
CA LEU A 479 7.38 -1.56 38.35
C LEU A 479 7.31 -2.25 36.98
N LEU A 480 6.10 -2.53 36.49
CA LEU A 480 5.89 -3.16 35.18
C LEU A 480 6.04 -2.17 34.00
N ALA A 481 5.80 -0.88 34.24
CA ALA A 481 6.01 0.19 33.29
C ALA A 481 7.49 0.59 33.18
N GLY A 482 8.27 0.41 34.25
CA GLY A 482 9.63 0.97 34.41
C GLY A 482 9.60 2.22 35.28
N ALA A 483 10.68 2.52 36.00
CA ALA A 483 10.74 3.69 36.89
C ALA A 483 10.56 5.01 36.11
N ASP A 484 10.03 6.04 36.76
CA ASP A 484 9.48 7.25 36.13
C ASP A 484 10.53 8.33 35.78
N PRO A 485 10.51 8.95 34.57
CA PRO A 485 10.10 8.40 33.29
C PRO A 485 11.29 7.73 32.56
N GLN A 486 11.28 6.41 32.47
CA GLN A 486 12.27 5.60 31.76
C GLN A 486 11.69 5.09 30.43
N PHE A 487 11.89 5.84 29.34
CA PHE A 487 11.42 5.48 28.00
C PHE A 487 12.31 4.42 27.33
N THR A 488 13.59 4.41 27.67
CA THR A 488 14.61 3.49 27.17
C THR A 488 15.56 3.07 28.31
N PRO A 489 16.26 1.93 28.22
CA PRO A 489 17.29 1.56 29.19
C PRO A 489 18.45 2.58 29.33
N ASP A 490 18.65 3.46 28.34
CA ASP A 490 19.70 4.48 28.36
C ASP A 490 19.26 5.75 29.12
N ALA A 491 19.94 6.05 30.23
CA ALA A 491 19.66 7.21 31.07
C ALA A 491 19.94 8.56 30.39
N GLU A 492 20.97 8.65 29.53
CA GLU A 492 21.30 9.88 28.81
C GLU A 492 20.25 10.17 27.74
N ALA A 493 19.78 9.13 27.04
CA ALA A 493 18.69 9.25 26.08
C ALA A 493 17.39 9.73 26.75
N ASN A 494 17.07 9.22 27.95
CA ASN A 494 15.90 9.69 28.72
C ASN A 494 16.05 11.16 29.13
N ALA A 495 17.21 11.57 29.66
CA ALA A 495 17.46 12.96 30.03
C ALA A 495 17.41 13.91 28.81
N PHE A 496 17.92 13.47 27.67
CA PHE A 496 17.86 14.22 26.42
C PHE A 496 16.42 14.39 25.92
N LEU A 497 15.60 13.32 25.95
CA LEU A 497 14.19 13.41 25.61
C LEU A 497 13.45 14.44 26.48
N LEU A 498 13.65 14.38 27.81
CA LEU A 498 12.97 15.26 28.76
C LEU A 498 13.35 16.74 28.61
N SER A 499 14.55 17.02 28.09
CA SER A 499 15.08 18.39 27.96
C SER A 499 14.87 19.01 26.58
N ASP A 500 14.61 18.21 25.54
CA ASP A 500 14.47 18.68 24.15
C ASP A 500 13.07 18.37 23.56
N PRO A 501 12.20 19.39 23.44
CA PRO A 501 10.86 19.25 22.85
C PRO A 501 10.84 18.69 21.42
N PHE A 502 11.89 18.95 20.64
CA PHE A 502 11.99 18.49 19.28
C PHE A 502 12.46 17.03 19.22
N ALA A 503 13.31 16.60 20.17
CA ALA A 503 13.63 15.20 20.40
C ALA A 503 12.36 14.39 20.72
N PHE A 504 11.49 14.90 21.60
CA PHE A 504 10.20 14.27 21.90
C PHE A 504 9.35 14.09 20.63
N LEU A 505 9.21 15.13 19.80
CA LEU A 505 8.44 15.05 18.56
C LEU A 505 9.01 13.98 17.60
N ILE A 506 10.33 13.91 17.47
CA ILE A 506 11.00 12.88 16.64
C ILE A 506 10.74 11.47 17.21
N ALA A 507 10.79 11.29 18.53
CA ALA A 507 10.49 9.99 19.16
C ALA A 507 9.08 9.51 18.82
N VAL A 508 8.08 10.40 18.91
CA VAL A 508 6.68 10.08 18.54
C VAL A 508 6.58 9.67 17.07
N ILE A 509 7.30 10.34 16.16
CA ILE A 509 7.36 9.94 14.74
C ILE A 509 8.00 8.55 14.58
N CYS A 510 9.05 8.26 15.34
CA CYS A 510 9.79 7.00 15.29
C CYS A 510 9.06 5.81 15.92
N ASP A 511 8.05 6.03 16.78
CA ASP A 511 7.30 4.95 17.44
C ASP A 511 6.35 4.20 16.50
N TYR A 512 6.91 3.47 15.53
CA TYR A 512 6.15 2.71 14.55
C TYR A 512 6.86 1.42 14.11
N GLN A 513 6.24 0.29 14.45
CA GLN A 513 6.65 -1.06 14.05
C GLN A 513 8.09 -1.45 14.44
N ILE A 514 8.61 -0.84 15.50
CA ILE A 514 9.80 -1.25 16.24
C ILE A 514 9.44 -1.36 17.73
N LYS A 515 10.38 -1.84 18.56
CA LYS A 515 10.21 -1.79 20.01
C LYS A 515 10.19 -0.34 20.48
N ALA A 516 9.33 0.00 21.44
CA ALA A 516 9.17 1.36 21.95
C ALA A 516 10.52 1.91 22.43
N GLU A 517 11.27 1.13 23.22
CA GLU A 517 12.55 1.55 23.80
C GLU A 517 13.54 2.03 22.73
N ARG A 518 13.56 1.36 21.58
CA ARG A 518 14.40 1.75 20.43
C ARG A 518 13.87 2.99 19.70
N ALA A 519 12.55 3.17 19.63
CA ALA A 519 11.95 4.35 19.03
C ALA A 519 12.27 5.60 19.84
N TRP A 520 12.11 5.51 21.15
CA TRP A 520 12.36 6.60 22.09
C TRP A 520 13.86 6.94 22.20
N GLU A 521 14.76 5.98 22.02
CA GLU A 521 16.22 6.23 21.96
C GLU A 521 16.67 6.92 20.65
N THR A 522 15.88 6.85 19.58
CA THR A 522 16.29 7.30 18.22
C THR A 522 16.72 8.76 18.13
N PRO A 523 16.04 9.76 18.73
CA PRO A 523 16.45 11.16 18.66
C PRO A 523 17.84 11.42 19.26
N TYR A 524 18.16 10.76 20.38
CA TYR A 524 19.46 10.87 21.02
C TYR A 524 20.58 10.36 20.11
N LEU A 525 20.41 9.15 19.56
CA LEU A 525 21.37 8.57 18.63
C LEU A 525 21.49 9.37 17.32
N LEU A 526 20.39 9.96 16.86
CA LEU A 526 20.39 10.87 15.70
C LEU A 526 21.22 12.12 16.02
N ALA A 527 20.99 12.74 17.19
CA ALA A 527 21.74 13.90 17.65
C ALA A 527 23.24 13.60 17.75
N GLN A 528 23.63 12.42 18.26
CA GLN A 528 25.03 11.98 18.30
C GLN A 528 25.65 11.84 16.90
N ARG A 529 24.92 11.28 15.92
CA ARG A 529 25.42 11.09 14.55
C ARG A 529 25.54 12.41 13.77
N LEU A 530 24.66 13.36 14.03
CA LEU A 530 24.67 14.67 13.40
C LEU A 530 25.57 15.67 14.14
N GLY A 531 25.79 15.47 15.44
CA GLY A 531 26.43 16.42 16.35
C GLY A 531 25.50 17.55 16.82
N HIS A 532 24.19 17.47 16.54
CA HIS A 532 23.15 18.42 16.95
C HIS A 532 21.76 17.82 16.69
N LEU A 533 20.72 18.46 17.23
CA LEU A 533 19.32 18.23 16.84
C LEU A 533 18.59 19.53 16.47
N ASP A 534 19.34 20.55 16.03
CA ASP A 534 18.78 21.83 15.58
C ASP A 534 17.89 21.69 14.31
N PRO A 535 16.62 22.16 14.34
CA PRO A 535 15.69 22.06 13.21
C PRO A 535 16.15 22.76 11.92
N GLU A 536 16.75 23.94 12.01
CA GLU A 536 17.18 24.69 10.81
C GLU A 536 18.32 23.95 10.10
N ARG A 537 19.30 23.47 10.86
CA ARG A 537 20.42 22.68 10.35
C ARG A 537 19.97 21.35 9.76
N ILE A 538 19.00 20.67 10.39
CA ILE A 538 18.42 19.43 9.83
C ILE A 538 17.80 19.67 8.45
N LEU A 539 17.12 20.81 8.25
CA LEU A 539 16.56 21.17 6.93
C LEU A 539 17.62 21.57 5.91
N ALA A 540 18.75 22.12 6.36
CA ALA A 540 19.89 22.46 5.50
C ALA A 540 20.68 21.21 5.06
N GLU A 541 20.65 20.13 5.85
CA GLU A 541 21.48 18.94 5.64
C GLU A 541 20.68 17.63 5.49
N PRO A 542 19.64 17.56 4.62
CA PRO A 542 18.76 16.38 4.56
C PRO A 542 19.51 15.09 4.24
N GLY A 543 20.56 15.13 3.42
CA GLY A 543 21.38 13.96 3.09
C GLY A 543 22.07 13.34 4.31
N ARG A 544 22.53 14.17 5.28
CA ARG A 544 23.14 13.68 6.52
C ARG A 544 22.14 12.96 7.41
N VAL A 545 20.88 13.42 7.41
CA VAL A 545 19.79 12.75 8.14
C VAL A 545 19.55 11.35 7.57
N PHE A 546 19.43 11.20 6.25
CA PHE A 546 19.29 9.88 5.62
C PHE A 546 20.49 8.98 5.92
N GLN A 547 21.72 9.50 5.77
CA GLN A 547 22.94 8.76 6.08
C GLN A 547 22.98 8.30 7.55
N ALA A 548 22.57 9.17 8.48
CA ALA A 548 22.48 8.83 9.90
C ALA A 548 21.49 7.70 10.16
N PHE A 549 20.37 7.61 9.43
CA PHE A 549 19.44 6.47 9.56
C PHE A 549 19.97 5.18 8.93
N GLU A 550 20.73 5.27 7.84
CA GLU A 550 21.29 4.12 7.11
C GLU A 550 22.54 3.52 7.78
N GLN A 551 23.33 4.33 8.48
CA GLN A 551 24.54 3.89 9.17
C GLN A 551 24.23 2.73 10.13
N ARG A 552 25.03 1.66 10.08
CA ARG A 552 24.85 0.50 10.96
C ARG A 552 25.43 0.76 12.37
N PRO A 553 24.73 0.36 13.45
CA PRO A 553 23.38 -0.21 13.46
C PRO A 553 22.32 0.83 13.05
N ALA A 554 21.42 0.47 12.12
CA ALA A 554 20.44 1.41 11.59
C ALA A 554 19.53 1.94 12.71
N LEU A 555 19.22 3.24 12.72
CA LEU A 555 18.37 3.83 13.77
C LEU A 555 16.97 3.23 13.73
N HIS A 556 16.40 3.10 12.53
CA HIS A 556 15.06 2.54 12.31
C HIS A 556 15.06 1.45 11.23
N ARG A 557 14.08 0.54 11.27
CA ARG A 557 13.84 -0.45 10.18
C ARG A 557 13.38 0.17 8.85
N TYR A 558 12.98 1.45 8.87
CA TYR A 558 12.45 2.20 7.73
C TYR A 558 13.36 3.38 7.43
N VAL A 559 14.57 3.05 6.96
CA VAL A 559 15.69 3.99 6.80
C VAL A 559 15.47 5.09 5.76
N HIS A 560 14.43 4.98 4.91
CA HIS A 560 14.08 6.04 3.95
C HIS A 560 12.77 6.77 4.32
N THR A 561 11.79 6.07 4.91
CA THR A 561 10.48 6.66 5.20
C THR A 561 10.49 7.54 6.46
N VAL A 562 11.12 7.08 7.53
CA VAL A 562 11.16 7.84 8.80
C VAL A 562 11.95 9.14 8.67
N PRO A 563 13.16 9.19 8.07
CA PRO A 563 13.84 10.47 7.87
C PRO A 563 13.07 11.43 6.95
N GLU A 564 12.31 10.93 5.96
CA GLU A 564 11.41 11.78 5.16
C GLU A 564 10.31 12.42 6.03
N TYR A 565 9.72 11.68 6.96
CA TYR A 565 8.75 12.23 7.92
C TYR A 565 9.38 13.23 8.87
N ILE A 566 10.58 12.95 9.38
CA ILE A 566 11.33 13.89 10.23
C ILE A 566 11.59 15.18 9.48
N LEU A 567 12.10 15.14 8.25
CA LEU A 567 12.36 16.35 7.46
C LEU A 567 11.10 17.17 7.20
N LYS A 568 9.97 16.52 6.90
CA LYS A 568 8.68 17.21 6.72
C LYS A 568 8.17 17.80 8.04
N ALA A 569 8.29 17.08 9.14
CA ALA A 569 7.92 17.58 10.47
C ALA A 569 8.81 18.76 10.88
N THR A 570 10.11 18.68 10.63
CA THR A 570 11.08 19.76 10.89
C THR A 570 10.72 21.02 10.10
N ARG A 571 10.28 20.87 8.84
CA ARG A 571 9.79 22.00 8.03
C ARG A 571 8.59 22.67 8.69
N ILE A 572 7.64 21.89 9.21
CA ILE A 572 6.48 22.43 9.94
C ILE A 572 6.93 23.18 11.20
N VAL A 573 7.89 22.63 11.97
CA VAL A 573 8.45 23.28 13.16
C VAL A 573 9.11 24.62 12.80
N VAL A 574 9.93 24.66 11.76
CA VAL A 574 10.59 25.91 11.33
C VAL A 574 9.57 26.93 10.80
N ASP A 575 8.71 26.53 9.87
CA ASP A 575 7.83 27.46 9.16
C ASP A 575 6.70 28.02 10.06
N ARG A 576 6.20 27.23 11.03
CA ARG A 576 5.02 27.61 11.85
C ARG A 576 5.34 27.87 13.31
N PHE A 577 6.44 27.32 13.81
CA PHE A 577 6.82 27.37 15.22
C PHE A 577 8.21 27.99 15.43
N GLY A 578 8.77 28.64 14.41
CA GLY A 578 10.02 29.40 14.51
C GLY A 578 11.24 28.55 14.87
N GLY A 579 11.21 27.25 14.58
CA GLY A 579 12.28 26.32 14.95
C GLY A 579 12.18 25.77 16.38
N ASP A 580 11.18 26.17 17.16
CA ASP A 580 10.98 25.69 18.53
C ASP A 580 9.75 24.79 18.64
N ALA A 581 9.97 23.48 18.84
CA ALA A 581 8.89 22.51 18.97
C ALA A 581 8.05 22.70 20.26
N ALA A 582 8.56 23.38 21.30
CA ALA A 582 7.75 23.67 22.50
C ALA A 582 6.53 24.53 22.19
N GLN A 583 6.61 25.37 21.14
CA GLN A 583 5.52 26.25 20.72
C GLN A 583 4.27 25.48 20.23
N ILE A 584 4.38 24.17 20.00
CA ILE A 584 3.22 23.32 19.66
C ILE A 584 2.20 23.31 20.81
N TRP A 585 2.65 23.44 22.06
CA TRP A 585 1.84 23.37 23.28
C TRP A 585 2.08 24.50 24.29
N ALA A 586 2.88 25.51 23.93
CA ALA A 586 3.22 26.62 24.82
C ALA A 586 2.02 27.47 25.29
N ASP A 587 0.92 27.45 24.55
CA ASP A 587 -0.32 28.19 24.87
C ASP A 587 -1.30 27.40 25.75
N HIS A 588 -0.84 26.31 26.37
CA HIS A 588 -1.66 25.43 27.24
C HIS A 588 -2.96 24.94 26.54
N PRO A 589 -2.84 24.34 25.34
CA PRO A 589 -3.99 23.95 24.54
C PRO A 589 -4.83 22.90 25.26
N SER A 590 -6.08 22.74 24.85
CA SER A 590 -6.85 21.60 25.32
C SER A 590 -6.33 20.28 24.76
N ALA A 591 -6.59 19.16 25.44
CA ALA A 591 -6.19 17.84 24.95
C ALA A 591 -6.65 17.62 23.48
N ALA A 592 -7.91 17.93 23.17
CA ALA A 592 -8.45 17.81 21.81
C ALA A 592 -7.76 18.73 20.78
N GLN A 593 -7.36 19.94 21.19
CA GLN A 593 -6.62 20.86 20.33
C GLN A 593 -5.21 20.35 20.06
N LEU A 594 -4.51 19.88 21.09
CA LEU A 594 -3.15 19.36 20.96
C LEU A 594 -3.12 18.08 20.11
N GLN A 595 -4.05 17.15 20.31
CA GLN A 595 -4.19 15.96 19.45
C GLN A 595 -4.43 16.34 17.97
N ARG A 596 -5.16 17.43 17.70
CA ARG A 596 -5.34 17.92 16.32
C ARG A 596 -4.04 18.49 15.76
N ARG A 597 -3.33 19.33 16.52
CA ARG A 597 -2.04 19.90 16.10
C ARG A 597 -1.02 18.81 15.80
N LEU A 598 -0.88 17.82 16.68
CA LEU A 598 0.07 16.71 16.51
C LEU A 598 -0.23 15.86 15.27
N ARG A 599 -1.50 15.65 14.92
CA ARG A 599 -1.89 14.91 13.70
C ARG A 599 -1.56 15.64 12.39
N GLU A 600 -1.24 16.93 12.43
CA GLU A 600 -0.78 17.66 11.24
C GLU A 600 0.65 17.28 10.84
N PHE A 601 1.41 16.65 11.74
CA PHE A 601 2.76 16.18 11.45
C PHE A 601 2.75 14.81 10.74
N PRO A 602 3.45 14.67 9.60
CA PRO A 602 3.55 13.40 8.90
C PRO A 602 4.11 12.28 9.78
N GLY A 603 3.44 11.13 9.78
CA GLY A 603 3.83 9.99 10.60
C GLY A 603 3.19 9.95 12.00
N ILE A 604 2.37 10.95 12.37
CA ILE A 604 1.58 10.96 13.61
C ILE A 604 0.09 10.70 13.30
N SER A 605 -0.40 9.53 13.72
CA SER A 605 -1.81 9.13 13.62
C SER A 605 -2.58 9.44 14.91
N GLN A 606 -3.89 9.14 14.95
CA GLN A 606 -4.71 9.32 16.17
C GLN A 606 -4.07 8.65 17.40
N LYS A 607 -3.65 7.39 17.28
CA LYS A 607 -2.98 6.67 18.39
C LYS A 607 -1.78 7.44 18.93
N LYS A 608 -0.89 7.89 18.04
CA LYS A 608 0.35 8.57 18.42
C LYS A 608 0.09 9.95 19.03
N ALA A 609 -0.89 10.67 18.50
CA ALA A 609 -1.30 11.96 19.04
C ALA A 609 -1.91 11.83 20.44
N ALA A 610 -2.79 10.84 20.64
CA ALA A 610 -3.37 10.52 21.95
C ALA A 610 -2.30 10.16 22.98
N MET A 611 -1.40 9.23 22.62
CA MET A 611 -0.25 8.83 23.43
C MET A 611 0.63 10.04 23.79
N ALA A 612 0.95 10.89 22.82
CA ALA A 612 1.82 12.04 23.04
C ALA A 612 1.19 13.08 23.98
N VAL A 613 -0.13 13.31 23.90
CA VAL A 613 -0.84 14.20 24.84
C VAL A 613 -0.74 13.67 26.27
N GLU A 614 -0.98 12.38 26.46
CA GLU A 614 -0.91 11.75 27.78
C GLU A 614 0.50 11.82 28.37
N MET A 615 1.53 11.57 27.55
CA MET A 615 2.92 11.64 27.99
C MET A 615 3.36 13.06 28.30
N LEU A 616 2.95 14.05 27.49
CA LEU A 616 3.30 15.45 27.73
C LEU A 616 2.76 15.93 29.08
N GLU A 617 1.53 15.58 29.44
CA GLU A 617 0.97 15.95 30.75
C GLU A 617 1.63 15.14 31.89
N ARG A 618 1.68 13.82 31.76
CA ARG A 618 2.09 12.91 32.84
C ARG A 618 3.60 12.92 33.09
N ASP A 619 4.39 12.74 32.03
CA ASP A 619 5.84 12.49 32.14
C ASP A 619 6.65 13.80 32.02
N PHE A 620 6.16 14.74 31.21
CA PHE A 620 6.84 16.02 30.94
C PHE A 620 6.27 17.21 31.73
N ASN A 621 5.21 17.00 32.51
CA ASN A 621 4.54 18.03 33.32
C ASN A 621 4.13 19.27 32.50
N ILE A 622 3.78 19.07 31.22
CA ILE A 622 3.30 20.14 30.34
C ILE A 622 1.84 20.44 30.68
N PRO A 623 1.48 21.70 30.98
CA PRO A 623 0.10 22.03 31.32
C PRO A 623 -0.79 21.93 30.09
N ILE A 624 -1.72 20.99 30.11
CA ILE A 624 -2.73 20.77 29.07
C ILE A 624 -4.10 21.00 29.70
N THR A 625 -4.91 21.85 29.08
CA THR A 625 -6.25 22.14 29.60
C THR A 625 -7.23 21.04 29.19
N ASP A 626 -8.28 20.83 29.98
CA ASP A 626 -9.40 19.96 29.60
C ASP A 626 -8.99 18.54 29.12
N MET A 627 -8.48 17.73 30.05
CA MET A 627 -8.16 16.33 29.79
C MET A 627 -9.41 15.46 29.50
N GLN A 628 -10.63 16.01 29.63
CA GLN A 628 -11.88 15.33 29.24
C GLN A 628 -11.92 15.06 27.72
N GLY A 629 -11.23 15.92 26.94
CA GLY A 629 -11.08 15.78 25.49
C GLY A 629 -9.95 14.86 25.03
N SER A 630 -9.26 14.18 25.94
CA SER A 630 -8.22 13.19 25.60
C SER A 630 -8.83 11.91 25.02
N ASP A 631 -8.09 11.23 24.14
CA ASP A 631 -8.48 9.93 23.62
C ASP A 631 -7.53 8.84 24.15
N VAL A 632 -8.01 7.60 24.15
CA VAL A 632 -7.17 6.43 24.41
C VAL A 632 -6.24 6.14 23.21
N ALA A 633 -4.98 5.82 23.48
CA ALA A 633 -4.02 5.42 22.45
C ALA A 633 -4.26 3.96 21.98
N LEU A 634 -5.11 3.78 20.96
CA LEU A 634 -5.51 2.44 20.51
C LEU A 634 -4.42 1.69 19.72
N ASP A 635 -3.82 0.70 20.37
CA ASP A 635 -2.99 -0.31 19.73
C ASP A 635 -3.60 -1.72 19.86
N VAL A 636 -2.85 -2.74 19.42
CA VAL A 636 -3.32 -4.14 19.49
C VAL A 636 -3.53 -4.63 20.92
N HIS A 637 -2.81 -4.11 21.91
CA HIS A 637 -2.94 -4.47 23.31
C HIS A 637 -4.18 -3.83 23.91
N VAL A 638 -4.31 -2.50 23.77
CA VAL A 638 -5.45 -1.74 24.31
C VAL A 638 -6.77 -2.21 23.69
N ARG A 639 -6.85 -2.32 22.36
CA ARG A 639 -8.05 -2.82 21.66
C ARG A 639 -8.46 -4.21 22.16
N ARG A 640 -7.51 -5.13 22.26
CA ARG A 640 -7.76 -6.49 22.73
C ARG A 640 -8.24 -6.52 24.18
N VAL A 641 -7.65 -5.70 25.06
CA VAL A 641 -8.09 -5.60 26.46
C VAL A 641 -9.52 -5.07 26.50
N PHE A 642 -9.81 -3.94 25.87
CA PHE A 642 -11.15 -3.33 25.84
C PHE A 642 -12.25 -4.29 25.36
N LEU A 643 -11.95 -5.10 24.34
CA LEU A 643 -12.90 -6.09 23.81
C LEU A 643 -13.09 -7.27 24.75
N ARG A 644 -12.01 -7.83 25.31
CA ARG A 644 -12.06 -9.01 26.18
C ARG A 644 -12.60 -8.71 27.58
N THR A 645 -12.44 -7.46 28.04
CA THR A 645 -13.04 -6.97 29.27
C THR A 645 -14.48 -6.51 29.08
N GLY A 646 -14.93 -6.37 27.82
CA GLY A 646 -16.26 -5.88 27.48
C GLY A 646 -16.46 -4.39 27.76
N LEU A 647 -15.38 -3.62 27.94
CA LEU A 647 -15.44 -2.16 27.95
C LEU A 647 -15.94 -1.64 26.59
N ALA A 648 -15.58 -2.34 25.50
CA ALA A 648 -16.08 -2.13 24.16
C ALA A 648 -16.64 -3.42 23.52
N GLU A 649 -17.63 -3.25 22.65
CA GLU A 649 -18.31 -4.34 21.93
C GLU A 649 -17.68 -4.61 20.57
N ARG A 650 -17.14 -3.56 19.93
CA ARG A 650 -16.71 -3.60 18.53
C ARG A 650 -15.28 -3.11 18.42
N ASP A 651 -14.53 -3.78 17.57
CA ASP A 651 -13.16 -3.42 17.24
C ASP A 651 -13.14 -2.26 16.24
N ASP A 652 -13.67 -1.12 16.67
CA ASP A 652 -13.79 0.12 15.92
C ASP A 652 -13.21 1.27 16.75
N VAL A 653 -12.38 2.11 16.11
CA VAL A 653 -11.63 3.16 16.80
C VAL A 653 -12.55 4.15 17.48
N GLN A 654 -13.58 4.62 16.78
CA GLN A 654 -14.50 5.61 17.33
C GLN A 654 -15.34 5.02 18.46
N HIS A 655 -15.85 3.80 18.27
CA HIS A 655 -16.61 3.07 19.28
C HIS A 655 -15.83 2.91 20.60
N ILE A 656 -14.54 2.56 20.52
CA ILE A 656 -13.72 2.37 21.71
C ILE A 656 -13.41 3.71 22.40
N ILE A 657 -13.16 4.78 21.64
CA ILE A 657 -12.98 6.13 22.18
C ILE A 657 -14.25 6.59 22.90
N ASP A 658 -15.42 6.42 22.29
CA ASP A 658 -16.70 6.81 22.89
C ASP A 658 -17.00 5.99 24.15
N ALA A 659 -16.66 4.70 24.16
CA ALA A 659 -16.74 3.86 25.35
C ALA A 659 -15.82 4.37 26.47
N ALA A 660 -14.56 4.70 26.17
CA ALA A 660 -13.62 5.25 27.14
C ALA A 660 -14.12 6.57 27.74
N ARG A 661 -14.69 7.46 26.91
CA ARG A 661 -15.31 8.72 27.35
C ARG A 661 -16.49 8.52 28.27
N ALA A 662 -17.35 7.54 27.98
CA ALA A 662 -18.46 7.21 28.86
C ALA A 662 -18.00 6.61 30.20
N LEU A 663 -16.90 5.86 30.19
CA LEU A 663 -16.39 5.12 31.36
C LEU A 663 -15.51 5.97 32.28
N ASN A 664 -14.75 6.91 31.74
CA ASN A 664 -13.96 7.86 32.51
C ASN A 664 -14.04 9.29 31.91
N PRO A 665 -15.16 10.00 32.08
CA PRO A 665 -15.40 11.28 31.40
C PRO A 665 -14.38 12.37 31.70
N GLN A 666 -13.76 12.33 32.89
CA GLN A 666 -12.80 13.37 33.29
C GLN A 666 -11.44 13.23 32.59
N ARG A 667 -11.05 12.00 32.23
CA ARG A 667 -9.77 11.71 31.56
C ARG A 667 -9.85 10.35 30.85
N PRO A 668 -10.49 10.28 29.67
CA PRO A 668 -10.65 9.01 28.95
C PRO A 668 -9.33 8.28 28.69
N SER A 669 -8.25 9.02 28.41
CA SER A 669 -6.90 8.48 28.18
C SER A 669 -6.32 7.68 29.35
N ALA A 670 -6.72 7.95 30.60
CA ALA A 670 -6.20 7.25 31.78
C ALA A 670 -6.47 5.73 31.78
N LEU A 671 -7.41 5.27 30.95
CA LEU A 671 -7.66 3.84 30.76
C LEU A 671 -6.60 3.16 29.87
N ASP A 672 -5.86 3.92 29.06
CA ASP A 672 -4.92 3.35 28.09
C ASP A 672 -3.64 2.77 28.72
N PRO A 673 -2.92 3.47 29.62
CA PRO A 673 -1.64 2.97 30.11
C PRO A 673 -1.79 1.64 30.87
N PRO A 674 -2.73 1.49 31.84
CA PRO A 674 -2.95 0.22 32.49
C PRO A 674 -3.50 -0.85 31.53
N ALA A 675 -4.34 -0.51 30.55
CA ALA A 675 -4.81 -1.49 29.57
C ALA A 675 -3.66 -2.03 28.71
N TRP A 676 -2.72 -1.16 28.34
CA TRP A 676 -1.54 -1.55 27.61
C TRP A 676 -0.65 -2.48 28.44
N ILE A 677 -0.39 -2.16 29.71
CA ILE A 677 0.35 -3.02 30.66
C ILE A 677 -0.34 -4.39 30.78
N VAL A 678 -1.65 -4.42 31.02
CA VAL A 678 -2.43 -5.66 31.10
C VAL A 678 -2.32 -6.48 29.81
N GLY A 679 -2.47 -5.82 28.67
CA GLY A 679 -2.43 -6.42 27.34
C GLY A 679 -1.05 -6.97 26.98
N ARG A 680 0.04 -6.32 27.41
CA ARG A 680 1.41 -6.78 27.16
C ARG A 680 1.92 -7.74 28.20
N THR A 681 1.33 -7.86 29.38
CA THR A 681 1.83 -8.74 30.45
C THR A 681 1.05 -10.05 30.49
N TRP A 682 -0.28 -9.98 30.70
CA TRP A 682 -1.13 -11.16 30.94
C TRP A 682 -2.12 -11.46 29.81
N CYS A 683 -2.80 -10.43 29.27
CA CYS A 683 -3.84 -10.61 28.27
C CYS A 683 -3.23 -10.79 26.85
N ARG A 684 -2.45 -11.85 26.67
CA ARG A 684 -1.75 -12.18 25.43
C ARG A 684 -2.72 -12.61 24.33
N PRO A 685 -2.36 -12.46 23.03
CA PRO A 685 -3.23 -12.86 21.92
C PRO A 685 -3.68 -14.32 21.99
N ARG A 686 -2.77 -15.22 22.40
CA ARG A 686 -3.03 -16.64 22.65
C ARG A 686 -2.74 -16.93 24.11
N ASN A 687 -3.52 -17.82 24.71
CA ASN A 687 -3.36 -18.30 26.09
C ASN A 687 -3.15 -17.15 27.11
N PRO A 688 -4.13 -16.23 27.25
CA PRO A 688 -4.04 -15.17 28.24
C PRO A 688 -3.93 -15.76 29.65
N ASN A 689 -3.02 -15.23 30.46
CA ASN A 689 -2.86 -15.65 31.86
C ASN A 689 -3.88 -14.91 32.73
N CYS A 690 -5.15 -15.31 32.64
CA CYS A 690 -6.24 -14.66 33.37
C CYS A 690 -6.15 -14.84 34.90
N ALA A 691 -5.49 -15.90 35.37
CA ALA A 691 -5.37 -16.21 36.80
C ALA A 691 -4.48 -15.21 37.54
N GLU A 692 -3.41 -14.73 36.89
CA GLU A 692 -2.48 -13.74 37.47
C GLU A 692 -2.76 -12.30 37.02
N CYS A 693 -3.79 -12.10 36.18
CA CYS A 693 -4.10 -10.78 35.63
C CYS A 693 -4.58 -9.83 36.74
N ALA A 694 -4.09 -8.59 36.74
CA ALA A 694 -4.48 -7.57 37.71
C ALA A 694 -6.00 -7.26 37.74
N LEU A 695 -6.70 -7.52 36.64
CA LEU A 695 -8.16 -7.38 36.54
C LEU A 695 -8.93 -8.55 37.18
N GLY A 696 -8.26 -9.65 37.54
CA GLY A 696 -8.83 -10.77 38.28
C GLY A 696 -10.23 -11.19 37.82
N ASP A 697 -11.14 -11.29 38.80
CA ASP A 697 -12.52 -11.76 38.58
C ASP A 697 -13.51 -10.69 38.17
N VAL A 698 -13.14 -9.39 38.23
CA VAL A 698 -14.01 -8.36 37.66
C VAL A 698 -14.04 -8.43 36.13
N CYS A 699 -13.01 -8.99 35.51
CA CYS A 699 -12.96 -9.20 34.07
C CYS A 699 -13.91 -10.35 33.66
N PRO A 700 -14.87 -10.10 32.75
CA PRO A 700 -15.77 -11.14 32.23
C PRO A 700 -15.06 -12.15 31.32
N LYS A 701 -13.79 -11.92 30.97
CA LYS A 701 -12.94 -12.85 30.20
C LYS A 701 -13.59 -13.26 28.87
N LEU A 702 -14.10 -12.29 28.12
CA LEU A 702 -14.71 -12.47 26.78
C LEU A 702 -13.61 -12.67 25.72
N ILE A 703 -12.78 -13.70 25.91
CA ILE A 703 -11.52 -13.91 25.19
C ILE A 703 -11.72 -13.87 23.67
N GLU A 704 -12.81 -14.45 23.20
CA GLU A 704 -13.19 -14.54 21.79
C GLU A 704 -13.35 -13.17 21.12
N ARG A 705 -13.76 -12.13 21.87
CA ARG A 705 -13.93 -10.77 21.32
C ARG A 705 -12.62 -10.12 20.91
N GLY A 706 -11.50 -10.57 21.47
CA GLY A 706 -10.16 -10.08 21.13
C GLY A 706 -9.45 -10.87 20.02
N ASP A 707 -10.03 -11.97 19.53
CA ASP A 707 -9.33 -12.92 18.66
C ASP A 707 -9.14 -12.41 17.23
N ALA A 708 -9.98 -11.46 16.80
CA ALA A 708 -9.88 -10.81 15.50
C ALA A 708 -8.93 -9.59 15.51
N VAL A 709 -8.48 -9.13 16.68
CA VAL A 709 -7.59 -7.95 16.77
C VAL A 709 -6.27 -8.26 16.06
N ARG A 710 -5.95 -7.49 15.03
CA ARG A 710 -4.69 -7.53 14.28
C ARG A 710 -4.07 -6.14 14.26
N GLY A 711 -2.76 -6.10 14.00
CA GLY A 711 -1.97 -4.88 13.89
C GLY A 711 -2.64 -3.78 13.06
N ALA A 712 -2.46 -2.54 13.50
CA ALA A 712 -2.82 -1.35 12.74
C ALA A 712 -1.78 -1.06 11.64
#